data_AF-A0A7Y2AW94-F1
#
_entry.id   AF-A0A7Y2AW94-F1
#
_cell.length_a   1.000
_cell.length_b   1.000
_cell.length_c   1.000
_cell.angle_alpha   90.00
_cell.angle_beta   90.00
_cell.angle_gamma   90.00
#
_symmetry.space_group_name_H-M   'P 1'
#
loop_
_entity.id
_entity.type
_entity.pdbx_description
1 polymer ?
#
loop_
_entity_poly.entity_id
_entity_poly.type
_entity_poly.pdbx_seq_one_letter_code
_entity_poly.pdbx_strand_id
1 'polypeptide(L)'
;MNNSINTRRQKGYNILEVLMGIAIFAIGMLALASLQGSLTRSAADANVRTVAINLAESLIETRRGFARLTDATGTFAAYDDIASETINITRGGIPFTVASTVTDYYYNVASDTFTTTAPAGVTISDFKLMSVRVSWDGVAQRTIEGAVEDIGTFSALSNICGTGKACIVINETISSVTTAAASKAVTQTTNGLDPFAITYTPGLRPDIVSLNLGNNKFKESLTPEPDVIRRDELVDTRFDVITYSQTGDGNFFVRREEFAAVSCECTLKAPTGTPEDSGIRPTIWAGDEYVEGHFVNKPFGESANNQQSQLCDSCCRDHHDGGSSAEDHSDTAVNKYNPWRASGDYFSSGTFDGDHKHYNITNQGNLVLANTANSTYVEACRLVRKDGFFKVAQDFRQEDLHTFPEDFLDDESEVTTYSNYVTTAANAFENATHFNYEDDIPAICIGGPTPCVAQPTYGGSYDTALGAGEFPVWTQLPLDGESEQQLRSRGVYIDYLSSDFRTVVDCLRAGGDADSCQTGDVILDLNTSTNILEIMPFFDVQLTFLNRWTETPNNTPVDTTNEGLEDDNAHSRGVASKDALGGSTVEASGHKGNLGFTDTEPVDLTYASFVRTDTIEVQALDSGGGGGGTPPPSTHPVVSGNFSETINGVRVTDIEIDGQNGALCDRTTTGFECEVPVGATNPRIRIFGYGKANADHYACLTGNTLAQNSEVTNGVNAQVIYELHNTIPPNPVGGGYNVNFQTTPCS
;
A
#
# COMPACT_ATOMS: atom_id res chain seq x y z
N MET A 1 -48.19 -32.85 80.28
CA MET A 1 -46.94 -32.77 79.51
C MET A 1 -46.83 -34.02 78.66
N ASN A 2 -46.77 -33.89 77.34
CA ASN A 2 -46.09 -34.81 76.41
C ASN A 2 -46.21 -34.24 74.99
N ASN A 3 -45.14 -33.58 74.54
CA ASN A 3 -44.94 -33.21 73.14
C ASN A 3 -44.63 -34.49 72.34
N SER A 4 -45.51 -34.85 71.41
CA SER A 4 -45.24 -35.88 70.41
C SER A 4 -44.66 -35.22 69.16
N ILE A 5 -43.37 -35.44 68.91
CA ILE A 5 -42.66 -35.04 67.69
C ILE A 5 -43.09 -36.00 66.58
N ASN A 6 -43.83 -35.50 65.58
CA ASN A 6 -44.12 -36.22 64.35
C ASN A 6 -42.88 -36.16 63.42
N THR A 7 -42.07 -37.22 63.42
CA THR A 7 -41.03 -37.43 62.41
C THR A 7 -41.68 -37.87 61.09
N ARG A 8 -41.63 -37.01 60.06
CA ARG A 8 -42.00 -37.40 58.69
C ARG A 8 -41.05 -38.51 58.22
N ARG A 9 -41.59 -39.70 57.95
CA ARG A 9 -40.87 -40.79 57.28
C ARG A 9 -40.44 -40.33 55.88
N GLN A 10 -39.14 -40.15 55.66
CA GLN A 10 -38.57 -40.05 54.32
C GLN A 10 -38.86 -41.37 53.59
N LYS A 11 -39.64 -41.32 52.50
CA LYS A 11 -39.79 -42.46 51.60
C LYS A 11 -38.44 -42.61 50.88
N GLY A 12 -37.64 -43.60 51.29
CA GLY A 12 -36.41 -43.96 50.59
C GLY A 12 -36.71 -44.39 49.16
N TYR A 13 -35.81 -44.03 48.24
CA TYR A 13 -35.87 -44.42 46.83
C TYR A 13 -35.89 -45.96 46.69
N ASN A 14 -36.73 -46.48 45.79
CA ASN A 14 -36.84 -47.91 45.55
C ASN A 14 -35.58 -48.41 44.82
N ILE A 15 -35.02 -49.56 45.19
CA ILE A 15 -33.81 -50.14 44.58
C ILE A 15 -33.96 -50.29 43.05
N LEU A 16 -35.17 -50.55 42.56
CA LEU A 16 -35.48 -50.63 41.13
C LEU A 16 -35.19 -49.32 40.38
N GLU A 17 -35.45 -48.17 41.01
CA GLU A 17 -35.26 -46.85 40.42
C GLU A 17 -33.78 -46.50 40.31
N VAL A 18 -32.99 -46.88 41.33
CA VAL A 18 -31.52 -46.77 41.31
C VAL A 18 -30.91 -47.66 40.22
N LEU A 19 -31.40 -48.90 40.08
CA LEU A 19 -30.94 -49.82 39.04
C LEU A 19 -31.30 -49.32 37.63
N MET A 20 -32.50 -48.76 37.43
CA MET A 20 -32.88 -48.18 36.15
C MET A 20 -32.07 -46.91 35.83
N GLY A 21 -31.78 -46.09 36.85
CA GLY A 21 -30.89 -44.93 36.73
C GLY A 21 -29.47 -45.32 36.31
N ILE A 22 -28.89 -46.35 36.92
CA ILE A 22 -27.56 -46.88 36.55
C ILE A 22 -27.57 -47.45 35.12
N ALA A 23 -28.62 -48.18 34.72
CA ALA A 23 -28.73 -48.75 33.38
C ALA A 23 -28.83 -47.68 32.29
N ILE A 24 -29.66 -46.65 32.49
CA ILE A 24 -29.80 -45.52 31.56
C ILE A 24 -28.47 -44.75 31.47
N PHE A 25 -27.82 -44.51 32.61
CA PHE A 25 -26.51 -43.84 32.64
C PHE A 25 -25.43 -44.65 31.92
N ALA A 26 -25.37 -45.97 32.12
CA ALA A 26 -24.42 -46.84 31.43
C ALA A 26 -24.62 -46.85 29.91
N ILE A 27 -25.87 -46.94 29.44
CA ILE A 27 -26.20 -46.86 28.01
C ILE A 27 -25.87 -45.47 27.45
N GLY A 28 -26.18 -44.40 28.19
CA GLY A 28 -25.85 -43.02 27.81
C GLY A 28 -24.35 -42.78 27.68
N MET A 29 -23.54 -43.31 28.59
CA MET A 29 -22.07 -43.20 28.50
C MET A 29 -21.48 -44.06 27.38
N LEU A 30 -22.05 -45.23 27.09
CA LEU A 30 -21.64 -46.04 25.93
C LEU A 30 -21.97 -45.34 24.60
N ALA A 31 -23.15 -44.72 24.50
CA ALA A 31 -23.53 -43.94 23.33
C ALA A 31 -22.59 -42.72 23.13
N LEU A 32 -22.29 -41.99 24.20
CA LEU A 32 -21.37 -40.85 24.15
C LEU A 32 -19.95 -41.26 23.76
N ALA A 33 -19.41 -42.36 24.30
CA ALA A 33 -18.10 -42.88 23.92
C ALA A 33 -18.05 -43.31 22.45
N SER A 34 -19.12 -43.91 21.93
CA SER A 34 -19.21 -44.28 20.51
C SER A 34 -19.28 -43.07 19.59
N LEU A 35 -19.98 -42.00 20.00
CA LEU A 35 -20.06 -40.74 19.27
C LEU A 35 -18.71 -40.02 19.27
N GLN A 36 -18.04 -39.93 20.42
CA GLN A 36 -16.69 -39.35 20.54
C GLN A 36 -15.70 -40.08 19.63
N GLY A 37 -15.68 -41.42 19.64
CA GLY A 37 -14.82 -42.21 18.75
C GLY A 37 -15.17 -42.02 17.26
N SER A 38 -16.44 -41.80 16.93
CA SER A 38 -16.86 -41.50 15.55
C SER A 38 -16.44 -40.11 15.10
N LEU A 39 -16.59 -39.09 15.95
CA LEU A 39 -16.21 -37.71 15.65
C LEU A 39 -14.70 -37.57 15.50
N THR A 40 -13.90 -38.19 16.36
CA THR A 40 -12.43 -38.18 16.24
C THR A 40 -11.96 -38.82 14.93
N ARG A 41 -12.57 -39.94 14.52
CA ARG A 41 -12.26 -40.57 13.22
C ARG A 41 -12.71 -39.72 12.04
N SER A 42 -13.88 -39.07 12.15
CA SER A 42 -14.40 -38.18 11.11
C SER A 42 -13.53 -36.92 10.95
N ALA A 43 -13.04 -36.36 12.06
CA ALA A 43 -12.12 -35.22 12.04
C ALA A 43 -10.76 -35.62 11.45
N ALA A 44 -10.26 -36.81 11.77
CA ALA A 44 -9.04 -37.34 11.16
C ALA A 44 -9.20 -37.56 9.65
N ASP A 45 -10.30 -38.14 9.18
CA ASP A 45 -10.57 -38.33 7.74
C ASP A 45 -10.71 -36.99 6.99
N ALA A 46 -11.38 -36.01 7.60
CA ALA A 46 -11.49 -34.67 7.04
C ALA A 46 -10.11 -34.00 6.86
N ASN A 47 -9.24 -34.10 7.88
CA ASN A 47 -7.87 -33.57 7.80
C ASN A 47 -7.06 -34.22 6.67
N VAL A 48 -7.18 -35.55 6.49
CA VAL A 48 -6.48 -36.27 5.41
C VAL A 48 -6.96 -35.82 4.02
N ARG A 49 -8.27 -35.53 3.88
CA ARG A 49 -8.83 -34.99 2.64
C ARG A 49 -8.36 -33.57 2.36
N THR A 50 -8.31 -32.70 3.36
CA THR A 50 -7.76 -31.34 3.21
C THR A 50 -6.31 -31.40 2.74
N VAL A 51 -5.49 -32.29 3.32
CA VAL A 51 -4.11 -32.50 2.87
C VAL A 51 -4.07 -32.99 1.41
N ALA A 52 -4.97 -33.90 1.02
CA ALA A 52 -5.04 -34.38 -0.36
C ALA A 52 -5.40 -33.25 -1.34
N ILE A 53 -6.34 -32.36 -0.99
CA ILE A 53 -6.73 -31.19 -1.82
C ILE A 53 -5.54 -30.24 -1.96
N ASN A 54 -4.89 -29.87 -0.87
CA ASN A 54 -3.72 -28.99 -0.91
C ASN A 54 -2.58 -29.56 -1.76
N LEU A 55 -2.38 -30.89 -1.74
CA LEU A 55 -1.39 -31.55 -2.60
C LEU A 55 -1.77 -31.52 -4.08
N ALA A 56 -3.07 -31.63 -4.39
CA ALA A 56 -3.56 -31.52 -5.76
C ALA A 56 -3.44 -30.09 -6.29
N GLU A 57 -3.87 -29.11 -5.50
CA GLU A 57 -3.79 -27.68 -5.82
C GLU A 57 -2.33 -27.22 -5.94
N SER A 58 -1.46 -27.57 -4.99
CA SER A 58 -0.03 -27.23 -5.07
C SER A 58 0.64 -27.75 -6.33
N LEU A 59 0.29 -28.97 -6.79
CA LEU A 59 0.79 -29.49 -8.05
C LEU A 59 0.26 -28.70 -9.25
N ILE A 60 -1.03 -28.35 -9.26
CA ILE A 60 -1.65 -27.55 -10.30
C ILE A 60 -1.00 -26.17 -10.38
N GLU A 61 -0.84 -25.47 -9.25
CA GLU A 61 -0.23 -24.13 -9.21
C GLU A 61 1.24 -24.16 -9.66
N THR A 62 2.00 -25.18 -9.26
CA THR A 62 3.38 -25.37 -9.76
C THR A 62 3.41 -25.54 -11.28
N ARG A 63 2.38 -26.16 -11.88
CA ARG A 63 2.29 -26.35 -13.33
C ARG A 63 1.63 -25.17 -14.06
N ARG A 64 0.92 -24.27 -13.36
CA ARG A 64 0.46 -22.99 -13.91
C ARG A 64 1.59 -21.95 -13.99
N GLY A 65 2.59 -22.03 -13.12
CA GLY A 65 3.73 -21.12 -13.06
C GLY A 65 4.82 -21.35 -14.12
N PHE A 66 4.48 -21.76 -15.34
CA PHE A 66 5.46 -21.87 -16.42
C PHE A 66 5.74 -20.50 -17.03
N ALA A 67 7.01 -20.21 -17.33
CA ALA A 67 7.44 -18.90 -17.80
C ALA A 67 7.53 -18.82 -19.35
N ARG A 68 7.70 -19.96 -20.02
CA ARG A 68 7.94 -20.05 -21.47
C ARG A 68 7.10 -21.15 -22.08
N LEU A 69 6.80 -21.06 -23.38
CA LEU A 69 6.08 -22.14 -24.07
C LEU A 69 6.96 -23.38 -24.30
N THR A 70 8.24 -23.18 -24.59
CA THR A 70 9.23 -24.23 -24.85
C THR A 70 10.57 -23.84 -24.24
N ASP A 71 11.34 -24.80 -23.71
CA ASP A 71 12.73 -24.59 -23.30
C ASP A 71 13.63 -25.66 -23.92
N ALA A 72 14.55 -25.25 -24.80
CA ALA A 72 15.50 -26.14 -25.45
C ALA A 72 16.66 -26.58 -24.51
N THR A 73 16.82 -25.93 -23.37
CA THR A 73 17.93 -26.14 -22.41
C THR A 73 17.52 -26.92 -21.17
N GLY A 74 16.22 -26.98 -20.84
CA GLY A 74 15.67 -27.67 -19.67
C GLY A 74 16.03 -27.01 -18.33
N THR A 75 16.32 -25.71 -18.37
CA THR A 75 16.75 -24.90 -17.22
C THR A 75 15.56 -24.23 -16.52
N PHE A 76 14.49 -23.94 -17.26
CA PHE A 76 13.29 -23.26 -16.76
C PHE A 76 12.04 -24.13 -16.99
N ALA A 77 11.00 -23.92 -16.17
CA ALA A 77 9.73 -24.61 -16.36
C ALA A 77 8.99 -24.07 -17.59
N ALA A 78 8.87 -24.89 -18.65
CA ALA A 78 8.13 -24.56 -19.85
C ALA A 78 6.74 -25.20 -19.89
N TYR A 79 5.83 -24.62 -20.67
CA TYR A 79 4.51 -25.17 -20.94
C TYR A 79 4.59 -26.58 -21.51
N ASP A 80 5.53 -26.82 -22.42
CA ASP A 80 5.73 -28.13 -23.05
C ASP A 80 6.23 -29.19 -22.05
N ASP A 81 6.84 -28.77 -20.93
CA ASP A 81 7.27 -29.67 -19.86
C ASP A 81 6.10 -30.16 -18.99
N ILE A 82 4.91 -29.55 -19.13
CA ILE A 82 3.71 -30.01 -18.45
C ILE A 82 3.28 -31.34 -19.07
N ALA A 83 3.68 -32.42 -18.38
CA ALA A 83 3.44 -33.79 -18.77
C ALA A 83 2.75 -34.59 -17.65
N SER A 84 2.22 -35.75 -18.02
CA SER A 84 1.63 -36.69 -17.06
C SER A 84 2.73 -37.25 -16.16
N GLU A 85 2.53 -37.22 -14.85
CA GLU A 85 3.50 -37.70 -13.87
C GLU A 85 2.84 -38.38 -12.67
N THR A 86 3.63 -39.06 -11.85
CA THR A 86 3.17 -39.67 -10.60
C THR A 86 4.21 -39.49 -9.51
N ILE A 87 3.79 -38.89 -8.41
CA ILE A 87 4.62 -38.50 -7.27
C ILE A 87 4.07 -39.20 -6.02
N ASN A 88 4.95 -39.78 -5.21
CA ASN A 88 4.58 -40.34 -3.91
C ASN A 88 5.07 -39.42 -2.79
N ILE A 89 4.17 -39.00 -1.90
CA ILE A 89 4.42 -38.02 -0.85
C ILE A 89 3.90 -38.56 0.48
N THR A 90 4.67 -38.45 1.56
CA THR A 90 4.19 -38.80 2.91
C THR A 90 3.96 -37.54 3.73
N ARG A 91 2.74 -37.35 4.25
CA ARG A 91 2.37 -36.24 5.15
C ARG A 91 1.66 -36.79 6.38
N GLY A 92 2.09 -36.37 7.58
CA GLY A 92 1.50 -36.85 8.84
C GLY A 92 1.59 -38.38 9.04
N GLY A 93 2.57 -39.04 8.42
CA GLY A 93 2.74 -40.50 8.46
C GLY A 93 1.83 -41.29 7.50
N ILE A 94 1.02 -40.61 6.68
CA ILE A 94 0.14 -41.23 5.67
C ILE A 94 0.80 -41.09 4.29
N PRO A 95 0.97 -42.20 3.54
CA PRO A 95 1.46 -42.14 2.17
C PRO A 95 0.34 -41.73 1.21
N PHE A 96 0.62 -40.73 0.38
CA PHE A 96 -0.20 -40.25 -0.72
C PHE A 96 0.50 -40.56 -2.05
N THR A 97 -0.29 -40.93 -3.07
CA THR A 97 0.13 -41.00 -4.46
C THR A 97 -0.64 -39.94 -5.24
N VAL A 98 0.07 -38.92 -5.71
CA VAL A 98 -0.43 -37.85 -6.58
C VAL A 98 -0.09 -38.21 -8.02
N ALA A 99 -1.09 -38.43 -8.87
CA ALA A 99 -0.91 -38.78 -10.27
C ALA A 99 -1.61 -37.73 -11.14
N SER A 100 -0.88 -37.07 -12.04
CA SER A 100 -1.44 -36.17 -13.03
C SER A 100 -1.56 -36.88 -14.39
N THR A 101 -2.62 -36.58 -15.11
CA THR A 101 -2.78 -36.96 -16.51
C THR A 101 -3.02 -35.68 -17.31
N VAL A 102 -2.15 -35.41 -18.26
CA VAL A 102 -2.17 -34.21 -19.10
C VAL A 102 -2.57 -34.60 -20.52
N THR A 103 -3.56 -33.91 -21.07
CA THR A 103 -4.02 -34.08 -22.45
C THR A 103 -3.93 -32.75 -23.18
N ASP A 104 -3.21 -32.73 -24.30
CA ASP A 104 -3.09 -31.57 -25.18
C ASP A 104 -4.36 -31.37 -26.02
N TYR A 105 -4.78 -30.13 -26.18
CA TYR A 105 -5.84 -29.71 -27.07
C TYR A 105 -5.41 -28.55 -27.96
N TYR A 106 -5.87 -28.61 -29.21
CA TYR A 106 -5.60 -27.67 -30.28
C TYR A 106 -6.92 -27.17 -30.87
N TYR A 107 -7.03 -25.89 -31.16
CA TYR A 107 -8.15 -25.29 -31.85
C TYR A 107 -8.00 -25.44 -33.36
N ASN A 108 -8.95 -26.11 -33.99
CA ASN A 108 -8.96 -26.25 -35.44
C ASN A 108 -9.82 -25.15 -36.07
N VAL A 109 -9.16 -24.12 -36.60
CA VAL A 109 -9.81 -22.99 -37.29
C VAL A 109 -10.69 -23.39 -38.48
N ALA A 110 -10.42 -24.53 -39.12
CA ALA A 110 -11.19 -24.98 -40.28
C ALA A 110 -12.50 -25.68 -39.90
N SER A 111 -12.56 -26.27 -38.70
CA SER A 111 -13.76 -26.96 -38.21
C SER A 111 -14.44 -26.27 -37.03
N ASP A 112 -13.84 -25.18 -36.50
CA ASP A 112 -14.31 -24.44 -35.32
C ASP A 112 -14.53 -25.37 -34.10
N THR A 113 -13.58 -26.28 -33.88
CA THR A 113 -13.66 -27.28 -32.80
C THR A 113 -12.28 -27.57 -32.23
N PHE A 114 -12.25 -27.92 -30.94
CA PHE A 114 -11.04 -28.44 -30.30
C PHE A 114 -10.77 -29.90 -30.66
N THR A 115 -9.50 -30.25 -30.82
CA THR A 115 -9.02 -31.60 -31.11
C THR A 115 -7.75 -31.90 -30.31
N THR A 116 -7.53 -33.17 -29.97
CA THR A 116 -6.30 -33.62 -29.30
C THR A 116 -5.17 -33.96 -30.27
N THR A 117 -5.39 -33.77 -31.57
CA THR A 117 -4.39 -34.00 -32.62
C THR A 117 -3.91 -32.68 -33.19
N ALA A 118 -2.60 -32.43 -33.13
CA ALA A 118 -1.98 -31.21 -33.63
C ALA A 118 -2.33 -30.94 -35.12
N PRO A 119 -2.94 -29.80 -35.45
CA PRO A 119 -3.12 -29.35 -36.83
C PRO A 119 -1.77 -29.13 -37.54
N ALA A 120 -1.77 -29.20 -38.87
CA ALA A 120 -0.54 -29.03 -39.65
C ALA A 120 0.13 -27.67 -39.40
N GLY A 121 1.37 -27.67 -38.93
CA GLY A 121 2.16 -26.46 -38.66
C GLY A 121 2.04 -25.93 -37.23
N VAL A 122 1.20 -26.54 -36.37
CA VAL A 122 1.08 -26.18 -34.95
C VAL A 122 1.91 -27.15 -34.12
N THR A 123 2.84 -26.63 -33.32
CA THR A 123 3.76 -27.43 -32.50
C THR A 123 3.44 -27.40 -31.01
N ILE A 124 2.64 -26.43 -30.55
CA ILE A 124 2.28 -26.21 -29.14
C ILE A 124 0.76 -26.24 -29.02
N SER A 125 0.23 -26.88 -27.97
CA SER A 125 -1.21 -26.93 -27.69
C SER A 125 -1.76 -25.59 -27.20
N ASP A 126 -3.04 -25.30 -27.47
CA ASP A 126 -3.70 -24.08 -27.01
C ASP A 126 -4.11 -24.18 -25.52
N PHE A 127 -4.42 -25.39 -25.08
CA PHE A 127 -4.62 -25.72 -23.67
C PHE A 127 -4.29 -27.18 -23.40
N LYS A 128 -3.95 -27.45 -22.15
CA LYS A 128 -3.71 -28.76 -21.58
C LYS A 128 -4.78 -29.00 -20.53
N LEU A 129 -5.52 -30.10 -20.66
CA LEU A 129 -6.39 -30.57 -19.59
C LEU A 129 -5.55 -31.43 -18.65
N MET A 130 -5.36 -30.95 -17.42
CA MET A 130 -4.64 -31.64 -16.36
C MET A 130 -5.64 -32.25 -15.36
N SER A 131 -5.68 -33.57 -15.26
CA SER A 131 -6.45 -34.31 -14.27
C SER A 131 -5.51 -34.79 -13.17
N VAL A 132 -5.57 -34.20 -11.98
CA VAL A 132 -4.78 -34.59 -10.80
C VAL A 132 -5.58 -35.50 -9.89
N ARG A 133 -5.10 -36.72 -9.69
CA ARG A 133 -5.64 -37.71 -8.76
C ARG A 133 -4.72 -37.84 -7.56
N VAL A 134 -5.23 -37.59 -6.36
CA VAL A 134 -4.51 -37.86 -5.11
C VAL A 134 -5.16 -39.03 -4.40
N SER A 135 -4.41 -40.10 -4.16
CA SER A 135 -4.89 -41.32 -3.49
C SER A 135 -4.09 -41.64 -2.25
N TRP A 136 -4.75 -42.19 -1.22
CA TRP A 136 -4.11 -42.62 0.02
C TRP A 136 -4.76 -43.91 0.53
N ASP A 137 -4.03 -44.60 1.40
CA ASP A 137 -4.53 -45.80 2.04
C ASP A 137 -5.50 -45.41 3.17
N GLY A 138 -6.78 -45.75 3.01
CA GLY A 138 -7.86 -45.43 3.93
C GLY A 138 -8.74 -46.63 4.23
N VAL A 139 -9.16 -46.79 5.48
CA VAL A 139 -9.99 -47.90 5.96
C VAL A 139 -11.34 -47.93 5.22
N ALA A 140 -11.55 -48.99 4.42
CA ALA A 140 -12.83 -49.47 3.87
C ALA A 140 -13.85 -48.41 3.38
N GLN A 141 -13.87 -48.18 2.07
CA GLN A 141 -15.05 -47.99 1.22
C GLN A 141 -16.18 -47.10 1.80
N ARG A 142 -15.94 -45.79 1.92
CA ARG A 142 -17.02 -44.78 1.93
C ARG A 142 -16.76 -43.70 0.89
N THR A 143 -17.44 -43.82 -0.23
CA THR A 143 -17.56 -42.80 -1.28
C THR A 143 -18.54 -41.72 -0.80
N ILE A 144 -18.13 -40.45 -0.79
CA ILE A 144 -19.04 -39.31 -0.62
C ILE A 144 -18.83 -38.41 -1.85
N GLU A 145 -19.94 -38.12 -2.52
CA GLU A 145 -20.08 -37.15 -3.60
C GLU A 145 -19.74 -35.74 -3.08
N GLY A 146 -18.74 -35.11 -3.70
CA GLY A 146 -18.38 -33.73 -3.43
C GLY A 146 -17.38 -33.27 -4.47
N ALA A 147 -17.85 -32.42 -5.38
CA ALA A 147 -17.14 -31.78 -6.50
C ALA A 147 -16.80 -32.67 -7.70
N VAL A 148 -17.83 -33.11 -8.46
CA VAL A 148 -17.78 -33.12 -9.93
C VAL A 148 -19.20 -32.86 -10.42
N GLU A 149 -19.53 -31.61 -10.76
CA GLU A 149 -20.55 -31.41 -11.78
C GLU A 149 -19.90 -31.83 -13.10
N ASP A 150 -20.54 -32.78 -13.78
CA ASP A 150 -20.13 -33.34 -15.08
C ASP A 150 -19.13 -34.50 -15.06
N ILE A 151 -19.57 -35.68 -14.59
CA ILE A 151 -19.29 -36.97 -15.23
C ILE A 151 -20.38 -37.97 -14.81
N GLY A 152 -21.07 -38.51 -15.82
CA GLY A 152 -22.13 -39.48 -15.62
C GLY A 152 -21.67 -40.79 -14.98
N THR A 153 -22.54 -41.32 -14.11
CA THR A 153 -22.62 -42.72 -13.64
C THR A 153 -21.52 -43.25 -12.68
N PHE A 154 -22.02 -43.65 -11.51
CA PHE A 154 -21.38 -44.24 -10.32
C PHE A 154 -20.43 -45.45 -10.54
N SER A 155 -20.37 -46.04 -11.74
CA SER A 155 -19.50 -47.19 -12.04
C SER A 155 -18.04 -46.82 -12.39
N ALA A 156 -17.72 -45.53 -12.55
CA ALA A 156 -16.38 -45.09 -12.96
C ALA A 156 -15.38 -44.91 -11.78
N LEU A 157 -15.85 -44.64 -10.56
CA LEU A 157 -14.97 -44.28 -9.42
C LEU A 157 -14.12 -45.45 -8.89
N SER A 158 -14.60 -46.70 -8.97
CA SER A 158 -13.79 -47.87 -8.56
C SER A 158 -12.61 -48.15 -9.50
N ASN A 159 -12.73 -47.77 -10.78
CA ASN A 159 -11.66 -47.92 -11.77
C ASN A 159 -10.61 -46.80 -11.69
N ILE A 160 -10.94 -45.70 -11.00
CA ILE A 160 -10.11 -44.50 -10.84
C ILE A 160 -9.24 -44.63 -9.57
N CYS A 161 -9.80 -44.88 -8.39
CA CYS A 161 -8.99 -44.86 -7.17
C CYS A 161 -8.16 -46.14 -6.92
N GLY A 162 -8.46 -47.25 -7.63
CA GLY A 162 -7.90 -48.57 -7.33
C GLY A 162 -8.54 -49.21 -6.08
N THR A 163 -8.50 -50.53 -6.01
CA THR A 163 -9.15 -51.29 -4.94
C THR A 163 -8.45 -51.05 -3.60
N GLY A 164 -9.19 -50.55 -2.60
CA GLY A 164 -8.69 -50.37 -1.23
C GLY A 164 -8.10 -49.00 -0.90
N LYS A 165 -8.20 -48.01 -1.81
CA LYS A 165 -7.73 -46.64 -1.59
C LYS A 165 -8.88 -45.63 -1.62
N ALA A 166 -8.73 -44.54 -0.87
CA ALA A 166 -9.55 -43.33 -1.04
C ALA A 166 -8.81 -42.37 -1.98
N CYS A 167 -9.54 -41.61 -2.80
CA CYS A 167 -8.92 -40.62 -3.67
C CYS A 167 -9.82 -39.40 -3.92
N ILE A 168 -9.19 -38.29 -4.30
CA ILE A 168 -9.84 -37.11 -4.91
C ILE A 168 -9.31 -36.93 -6.33
N VAL A 169 -10.09 -36.30 -7.20
CA VAL A 169 -9.66 -35.92 -8.56
C VAL A 169 -10.04 -34.47 -8.78
N ILE A 170 -9.07 -33.65 -9.20
CA ILE A 170 -9.27 -32.27 -9.63
C ILE A 170 -8.90 -32.19 -11.10
N ASN A 171 -9.81 -31.66 -11.93
CA ASN A 171 -9.55 -31.39 -13.33
C ASN A 171 -9.34 -29.90 -13.50
N GLU A 172 -8.29 -29.53 -14.22
CA GLU A 172 -7.93 -28.14 -14.47
C GLU A 172 -7.55 -27.94 -15.93
N THR A 173 -7.84 -26.75 -16.47
CA THR A 173 -7.48 -26.39 -17.84
C THR A 173 -6.35 -25.37 -17.79
N ILE A 174 -5.16 -25.75 -18.27
CA ILE A 174 -3.99 -24.88 -18.31
C ILE A 174 -3.82 -24.40 -19.74
N SER A 175 -4.17 -23.14 -20.00
CA SER A 175 -3.95 -22.53 -21.31
C SER A 175 -2.46 -22.31 -21.55
N SER A 176 -2.02 -22.37 -22.81
CA SER A 176 -0.67 -21.95 -23.18
C SER A 176 -0.42 -20.45 -22.99
N VAL A 177 -1.49 -19.65 -22.83
CA VAL A 177 -1.41 -18.27 -22.35
C VAL A 177 -1.70 -18.23 -20.85
N THR A 178 -0.68 -17.95 -20.03
CA THR A 178 -0.85 -17.66 -18.59
C THR A 178 -1.53 -16.30 -18.39
N THR A 179 -2.04 -15.99 -17.20
CA THR A 179 -2.45 -14.62 -16.83
C THR A 179 -1.28 -13.63 -16.93
N ALA A 180 -0.04 -14.10 -16.73
CA ALA A 180 1.18 -13.35 -16.98
C ALA A 180 1.50 -13.19 -18.49
N ALA A 181 1.16 -14.18 -19.32
CA ALA A 181 1.32 -14.14 -20.78
C ALA A 181 0.11 -13.53 -21.53
N ALA A 182 -1.02 -13.28 -20.86
CA ALA A 182 -2.11 -12.47 -21.41
C ALA A 182 -1.65 -11.02 -21.70
N SER A 183 -0.55 -10.58 -21.06
CA SER A 183 0.18 -9.36 -21.40
C SER A 183 1.14 -9.51 -22.60
N LYS A 184 1.61 -10.73 -22.91
CA LYS A 184 2.51 -11.05 -24.05
C LYS A 184 1.81 -11.05 -25.42
N ALA A 185 0.52 -10.69 -25.50
CA ALA A 185 -0.22 -10.50 -26.75
C ALA A 185 0.30 -9.34 -27.62
N VAL A 186 1.16 -8.45 -27.11
CA VAL A 186 1.53 -7.19 -27.79
C VAL A 186 3.02 -7.08 -28.15
N THR A 187 3.71 -8.21 -28.37
CA THR A 187 5.09 -8.22 -28.90
C THR A 187 5.20 -8.91 -30.26
N GLN A 188 4.12 -8.98 -31.05
CA GLN A 188 4.25 -9.29 -32.48
C GLN A 188 4.57 -8.04 -33.29
N THR A 189 5.83 -7.90 -33.70
CA THR A 189 6.30 -6.91 -34.69
C THR A 189 5.91 -7.26 -36.14
N THR A 190 4.96 -8.18 -36.35
CA THR A 190 4.49 -8.57 -37.68
C THR A 190 2.98 -8.72 -37.73
N ASN A 191 2.30 -7.71 -38.30
CA ASN A 191 0.98 -7.75 -38.91
C ASN A 191 0.08 -8.95 -38.52
N GLY A 192 -0.59 -8.83 -37.38
CA GLY A 192 -1.69 -9.69 -36.98
C GLY A 192 -2.27 -9.15 -35.68
N LEU A 193 -3.49 -8.61 -35.73
CA LEU A 193 -4.24 -8.26 -34.52
C LEU A 193 -4.39 -9.53 -33.67
N ASP A 194 -3.86 -9.51 -32.45
CA ASP A 194 -4.16 -10.55 -31.47
C ASP A 194 -5.66 -10.45 -31.12
N PRO A 195 -6.45 -11.52 -31.35
CA PRO A 195 -7.88 -11.51 -31.06
C PRO A 195 -8.22 -11.39 -29.56
N PHE A 196 -7.23 -11.42 -28.66
CA PHE A 196 -7.41 -11.30 -27.20
C PHE A 196 -6.82 -10.02 -26.59
N ALA A 197 -6.39 -9.05 -27.40
CA ALA A 197 -5.87 -7.79 -26.89
C ALA A 197 -6.95 -7.04 -26.06
N ILE A 198 -6.68 -6.85 -24.77
CA ILE A 198 -7.59 -6.14 -23.86
C ILE A 198 -7.47 -4.64 -24.15
N THR A 199 -8.54 -4.04 -24.66
CA THR A 199 -8.58 -2.59 -24.88
C THR A 199 -8.52 -1.86 -23.55
N TYR A 200 -7.74 -0.78 -23.49
CA TYR A 200 -7.66 0.11 -22.35
C TYR A 200 -8.22 1.47 -22.71
N THR A 201 -8.89 2.14 -21.77
CA THR A 201 -9.30 3.54 -21.91
C THR A 201 -8.45 4.34 -20.95
N PRO A 202 -7.49 5.16 -21.45
CA PRO A 202 -6.71 6.04 -20.60
C PRO A 202 -7.60 6.94 -19.76
N GLY A 203 -7.10 7.28 -18.58
CA GLY A 203 -7.75 8.17 -17.64
C GLY A 203 -7.95 9.58 -18.21
N LEU A 204 -8.82 10.33 -17.54
CA LEU A 204 -9.11 11.69 -17.93
C LEU A 204 -8.10 12.64 -17.31
N ARG A 205 -7.55 13.48 -18.17
CA ARG A 205 -6.78 14.65 -17.76
C ARG A 205 -7.70 15.68 -17.14
N PRO A 206 -7.20 16.52 -16.23
CA PRO A 206 -5.80 16.61 -15.77
C PRO A 206 -5.45 15.66 -14.61
N ASP A 207 -6.41 14.88 -14.11
CA ASP A 207 -6.21 14.03 -12.93
C ASP A 207 -5.35 12.80 -13.20
N ILE A 208 -5.49 12.21 -14.37
CA ILE A 208 -4.66 11.10 -14.84
C ILE A 208 -3.84 11.58 -16.03
N VAL A 209 -2.52 11.39 -15.93
CA VAL A 209 -1.55 11.85 -16.93
C VAL A 209 -0.79 10.65 -17.47
N SER A 210 -0.67 10.61 -18.79
CA SER A 210 0.03 9.54 -19.49
C SER A 210 1.51 9.90 -19.69
N LEU A 211 2.39 9.12 -19.08
CA LEU A 211 3.83 9.18 -19.27
C LEU A 211 4.23 8.33 -20.47
N ASN A 212 4.83 8.95 -21.48
CA ASN A 212 5.36 8.29 -22.67
C ASN A 212 6.69 7.61 -22.36
N LEU A 213 6.67 6.28 -22.28
CA LEU A 213 7.86 5.48 -22.03
C LEU A 213 8.73 5.25 -23.28
N GLY A 214 8.26 5.69 -24.46
CA GLY A 214 8.82 5.35 -25.76
C GLY A 214 8.19 4.09 -26.37
N ASN A 215 8.51 3.78 -27.63
CA ASN A 215 8.03 2.57 -28.32
C ASN A 215 6.50 2.38 -28.32
N ASN A 216 5.74 3.48 -28.34
CA ASN A 216 4.28 3.49 -28.19
C ASN A 216 3.76 2.85 -26.88
N LYS A 217 4.58 2.84 -25.82
CA LYS A 217 4.19 2.41 -24.49
C LYS A 217 4.00 3.63 -23.59
N PHE A 218 2.99 3.54 -22.75
CA PHE A 218 2.56 4.62 -21.88
C PHE A 218 2.28 4.06 -20.48
N LYS A 219 2.51 4.88 -19.46
CA LYS A 219 2.25 4.56 -18.06
C LYS A 219 1.47 5.70 -17.42
N GLU A 220 0.45 5.38 -16.64
CA GLU A 220 -0.33 6.35 -15.90
C GLU A 220 -0.75 5.79 -14.54
N SER A 221 -0.88 6.66 -13.56
CA SER A 221 -1.39 6.29 -12.23
C SER A 221 -2.80 6.83 -12.06
N LEU A 222 -3.67 5.99 -11.50
CA LEU A 222 -5.00 6.41 -11.10
C LEU A 222 -4.93 7.28 -9.84
N THR A 223 -5.97 8.08 -9.62
CA THR A 223 -6.09 8.93 -8.43
C THR A 223 -6.14 8.07 -7.17
N PRO A 224 -5.32 8.36 -6.14
CA PRO A 224 -5.43 7.71 -4.84
C PRO A 224 -6.78 7.99 -4.17
N GLU A 225 -7.41 6.94 -3.67
CA GLU A 225 -8.70 6.98 -2.99
C GLU A 225 -8.51 6.54 -1.53
N PRO A 226 -8.57 7.46 -0.55
CA PRO A 226 -8.51 7.13 0.88
C PRO A 226 -9.86 6.60 1.38
N ASP A 227 -9.81 5.61 2.29
CA ASP A 227 -10.90 5.08 3.10
C ASP A 227 -10.56 5.23 4.59
N VAL A 228 -11.40 5.95 5.33
CA VAL A 228 -11.22 6.31 6.74
C VAL A 228 -11.98 5.32 7.63
N ILE A 229 -11.30 4.22 7.96
CA ILE A 229 -11.90 2.99 8.54
C ILE A 229 -12.39 3.16 9.99
N ARG A 230 -11.80 4.11 10.73
CA ARG A 230 -12.31 4.59 12.01
C ARG A 230 -12.41 6.08 11.89
N ARG A 231 -13.57 6.66 12.23
CA ARG A 231 -13.87 8.09 12.18
C ARG A 231 -12.68 8.87 12.75
N ASP A 232 -11.86 9.28 11.81
CA ASP A 232 -10.66 10.03 12.01
C ASP A 232 -9.55 9.32 12.82
N GLU A 233 -9.12 8.09 12.48
CA GLU A 233 -7.93 7.45 13.10
C GLU A 233 -6.99 6.74 12.14
N LEU A 234 -7.48 5.85 11.27
CA LEU A 234 -6.67 5.02 10.37
C LEU A 234 -7.18 5.10 8.93
N VAL A 235 -6.24 5.11 7.99
CA VAL A 235 -6.53 5.31 6.57
C VAL A 235 -6.00 4.12 5.77
N ASP A 236 -6.79 3.65 4.80
CA ASP A 236 -6.42 2.72 3.73
C ASP A 236 -6.58 3.46 2.40
N THR A 237 -5.47 3.75 1.73
CA THR A 237 -5.46 4.49 0.45
C THR A 237 -5.05 3.57 -0.67
N ARG A 238 -5.81 3.54 -1.75
CA ARG A 238 -5.56 2.65 -2.89
C ARG A 238 -5.42 3.39 -4.19
N PHE A 239 -4.55 2.88 -5.05
CA PHE A 239 -4.40 3.34 -6.43
C PHE A 239 -3.73 2.28 -7.29
N ASP A 240 -3.94 2.37 -8.60
CA ASP A 240 -3.29 1.50 -9.57
C ASP A 240 -2.34 2.30 -10.46
N VAL A 241 -1.24 1.67 -10.87
CA VAL A 241 -0.39 2.13 -11.97
C VAL A 241 -0.63 1.21 -13.16
N ILE A 242 -1.04 1.79 -14.28
CA ILE A 242 -1.37 1.08 -15.51
C ILE A 242 -0.33 1.38 -16.57
N THR A 243 0.23 0.32 -17.17
CA THR A 243 1.01 0.42 -18.40
C THR A 243 0.18 -0.10 -19.56
N TYR A 244 0.17 0.62 -20.68
CA TYR A 244 -0.53 0.24 -21.89
C TYR A 244 0.31 0.55 -23.15
N SER A 245 -0.04 -0.07 -24.27
CA SER A 245 0.51 0.24 -25.59
C SER A 245 -0.52 0.93 -26.47
N GLN A 246 -0.05 1.79 -27.36
CA GLN A 246 -0.85 2.38 -28.41
C GLN A 246 -0.48 1.76 -29.76
N THR A 247 -1.47 1.40 -30.57
CA THR A 247 -1.27 0.95 -31.95
C THR A 247 -2.36 1.54 -32.83
N GLY A 248 -1.98 2.47 -33.73
CA GLY A 248 -2.95 3.32 -34.41
C GLY A 248 -3.73 4.15 -33.38
N ASP A 249 -5.06 4.15 -33.50
CA ASP A 249 -5.95 4.86 -32.58
C ASP A 249 -6.35 4.02 -31.34
N GLY A 250 -5.89 2.76 -31.24
CA GLY A 250 -6.26 1.84 -30.17
C GLY A 250 -5.23 1.81 -29.03
N ASN A 251 -5.73 1.78 -27.79
CA ASN A 251 -4.92 1.55 -26.58
C ASN A 251 -5.18 0.14 -26.05
N PHE A 252 -4.12 -0.55 -25.66
CA PHE A 252 -4.16 -1.95 -25.22
C PHE A 252 -3.43 -2.11 -23.91
N PHE A 253 -4.12 -2.69 -22.93
CA PHE A 253 -3.60 -2.96 -21.59
C PHE A 253 -2.35 -3.86 -21.66
N VAL A 254 -1.34 -3.53 -20.84
CA VAL A 254 -0.11 -4.32 -20.71
C VAL A 254 0.05 -4.79 -19.27
N ARG A 255 0.12 -3.87 -18.30
CA ARG A 255 0.40 -4.21 -16.90
C ARG A 255 -0.45 -3.35 -15.98
N ARG A 256 -0.81 -3.93 -14.83
CA ARG A 256 -1.38 -3.23 -13.67
C ARG A 256 -0.54 -3.55 -12.46
N GLU A 257 -0.16 -2.53 -11.74
CA GLU A 257 0.46 -2.62 -10.42
C GLU A 257 -0.56 -2.00 -9.45
N GLU A 258 -1.16 -2.80 -8.57
CA GLU A 258 -2.14 -2.34 -7.59
C GLU A 258 -1.44 -2.06 -6.27
N PHE A 259 -1.63 -0.86 -5.74
CA PHE A 259 -1.04 -0.40 -4.49
C PHE A 259 -2.10 -0.14 -3.43
N ALA A 260 -1.75 -0.43 -2.18
CA ALA A 260 -2.46 0.04 -1.01
C ALA A 260 -1.45 0.60 0.00
N ALA A 261 -1.78 1.72 0.63
CA ALA A 261 -1.06 2.26 1.77
C ALA A 261 -1.99 2.25 2.97
N VAL A 262 -1.59 1.62 4.07
CA VAL A 262 -2.44 1.47 5.25
C VAL A 262 -1.75 1.98 6.49
N SER A 263 -2.50 2.68 7.34
CA SER A 263 -2.11 3.02 8.70
C SER A 263 -2.71 2.00 9.67
N CYS A 264 -1.91 1.48 10.59
CA CYS A 264 -2.28 0.38 11.46
C CYS A 264 -1.78 0.59 12.89
N GLU A 265 -2.61 0.16 13.85
CA GLU A 265 -2.17 -0.05 15.22
C GLU A 265 -1.70 -1.49 15.40
N CYS A 266 -0.48 -1.63 15.89
CA CYS A 266 0.20 -2.90 16.03
C CYS A 266 0.67 -3.14 17.46
N THR A 267 0.90 -4.40 17.81
CA THR A 267 1.45 -4.85 19.09
C THR A 267 2.74 -5.62 18.83
N LEU A 268 3.86 -5.10 19.34
CA LEU A 268 5.21 -5.60 19.07
C LEU A 268 5.40 -7.00 19.67
N LYS A 269 6.03 -7.91 18.92
CA LYS A 269 6.33 -9.28 19.33
C LYS A 269 7.80 -9.60 19.13
N ALA A 270 8.32 -10.39 20.07
CA ALA A 270 9.67 -10.91 19.99
C ALA A 270 9.73 -12.05 18.95
N PRO A 271 10.90 -12.28 18.31
CA PRO A 271 11.11 -13.44 17.46
C PRO A 271 10.75 -14.74 18.20
N THR A 272 10.06 -15.65 17.51
CA THR A 272 9.55 -16.91 18.09
C THR A 272 10.61 -18.02 18.10
N GLY A 273 11.67 -17.87 17.31
CA GLY A 273 12.65 -18.92 17.02
C GLY A 273 12.28 -19.80 15.82
N THR A 274 11.10 -19.61 15.22
CA THR A 274 10.59 -20.32 14.03
C THR A 274 10.22 -19.30 12.95
N PRO A 275 10.86 -19.31 11.76
CA PRO A 275 10.58 -18.33 10.70
C PRO A 275 9.11 -18.21 10.33
N GLU A 276 8.40 -19.34 10.27
CA GLU A 276 7.00 -19.41 9.83
C GLU A 276 6.01 -18.74 10.80
N ASP A 277 6.42 -18.54 12.06
CA ASP A 277 5.60 -17.90 13.09
C ASP A 277 6.02 -16.43 13.35
N SER A 278 7.00 -15.91 12.60
CA SER A 278 7.50 -14.53 12.71
C SER A 278 6.89 -13.64 11.61
N GLY A 279 7.60 -13.42 10.51
CA GLY A 279 7.15 -12.56 9.42
C GLY A 279 7.97 -12.76 8.15
N ILE A 280 7.54 -12.10 7.08
CA ILE A 280 8.09 -12.27 5.73
C ILE A 280 9.00 -11.07 5.40
N ARG A 281 10.08 -11.29 4.65
CA ARG A 281 10.82 -10.19 3.99
C ARG A 281 9.87 -9.36 3.11
N PRO A 282 10.15 -8.06 2.91
CA PRO A 282 9.31 -7.25 2.04
C PRO A 282 9.30 -7.82 0.62
N THR A 283 8.17 -7.63 -0.06
CA THR A 283 8.03 -7.88 -1.50
C THR A 283 8.84 -6.82 -2.25
N ILE A 284 9.62 -7.25 -3.23
CA ILE A 284 10.58 -6.39 -3.94
C ILE A 284 10.28 -6.32 -5.43
N TRP A 285 10.64 -5.22 -6.07
CA TRP A 285 10.59 -5.11 -7.51
C TRP A 285 11.74 -5.90 -8.16
N ALA A 286 11.41 -6.77 -9.10
CA ALA A 286 12.37 -7.61 -9.82
C ALA A 286 12.47 -7.23 -11.32
N GLY A 287 12.17 -5.99 -11.70
CA GLY A 287 12.32 -5.50 -13.07
C GLY A 287 11.06 -5.60 -13.93
N ASP A 288 10.41 -6.76 -13.96
CA ASP A 288 9.16 -6.93 -14.68
C ASP A 288 7.94 -7.08 -13.77
N GLU A 289 8.14 -7.71 -12.61
CA GLU A 289 7.12 -8.00 -11.61
C GLU A 289 7.67 -7.87 -10.18
N TYR A 290 6.75 -7.86 -9.22
CA TYR A 290 7.08 -7.97 -7.81
C TYR A 290 7.31 -9.44 -7.44
N VAL A 291 8.36 -9.70 -6.66
CA VAL A 291 8.69 -11.02 -6.10
C VAL A 291 8.43 -11.00 -4.60
N GLU A 292 7.63 -11.95 -4.13
CA GLU A 292 7.31 -12.10 -2.71
C GLU A 292 8.56 -12.49 -1.91
N GLY A 293 8.71 -11.93 -0.72
CA GLY A 293 9.77 -12.33 0.20
C GLY A 293 9.53 -13.71 0.84
N HIS A 294 10.52 -14.17 1.60
CA HIS A 294 10.47 -15.42 2.36
C HIS A 294 10.29 -15.18 3.86
N PHE A 295 9.85 -16.23 4.58
CA PHE A 295 9.76 -16.20 6.03
C PHE A 295 11.14 -16.10 6.69
N VAL A 296 11.25 -15.22 7.69
CA VAL A 296 12.47 -15.03 8.47
C VAL A 296 12.12 -14.98 9.95
N ASN A 297 12.95 -15.61 10.79
CA ASN A 297 12.85 -15.44 12.23
C ASN A 297 13.36 -14.04 12.63
N LYS A 298 12.46 -13.06 12.60
CA LYS A 298 12.67 -11.66 12.95
C LYS A 298 11.61 -11.18 13.96
N PRO A 299 11.80 -10.02 14.60
CA PRO A 299 10.72 -9.33 15.28
C PRO A 299 9.53 -9.14 14.34
N PHE A 300 8.34 -9.06 14.90
CA PHE A 300 7.11 -8.89 14.14
C PHE A 300 6.06 -8.19 15.01
N GLY A 301 4.91 -7.86 14.41
CA GLY A 301 3.77 -7.29 15.10
C GLY A 301 2.51 -8.11 14.88
N GLU A 302 1.58 -7.96 15.82
CA GLU A 302 0.19 -8.40 15.65
C GLU A 302 -0.72 -7.18 15.58
N SER A 303 -1.74 -7.25 14.73
CA SER A 303 -2.84 -6.29 14.68
C SER A 303 -3.42 -6.06 16.08
N ALA A 304 -3.42 -4.81 16.55
CA ALA A 304 -3.79 -4.48 17.93
C ALA A 304 -5.30 -4.63 18.19
N ASN A 305 -6.13 -4.48 17.15
CA ASN A 305 -7.58 -4.65 17.23
C ASN A 305 -8.19 -4.98 15.86
N ASN A 306 -9.48 -5.30 15.84
CA ASN A 306 -10.22 -5.67 14.64
C ASN A 306 -11.03 -4.52 14.02
N GLN A 307 -10.78 -3.28 14.43
CA GLN A 307 -11.42 -2.06 13.92
C GLN A 307 -10.43 -1.29 13.03
N GLN A 308 -9.71 -1.99 12.15
CA GLN A 308 -8.74 -1.40 11.23
C GLN A 308 -8.76 -2.16 9.90
N SER A 309 -7.97 -1.72 8.91
CA SER A 309 -7.90 -2.40 7.63
C SER A 309 -7.58 -3.89 7.82
N GLN A 310 -8.20 -4.73 6.98
CA GLN A 310 -7.87 -6.16 6.93
C GLN A 310 -6.40 -6.40 6.54
N LEU A 311 -5.76 -5.40 5.93
CA LEU A 311 -4.35 -5.44 5.57
C LEU A 311 -3.42 -5.26 6.79
N CYS A 312 -3.95 -4.82 7.94
CA CYS A 312 -3.15 -4.61 9.15
C CYS A 312 -2.54 -5.89 9.72
N ASP A 313 -3.16 -7.05 9.51
CA ASP A 313 -2.57 -8.33 9.91
C ASP A 313 -1.25 -8.60 9.17
N SER A 314 -1.20 -8.28 7.87
CA SER A 314 0.03 -8.45 7.07
C SER A 314 1.01 -7.30 7.31
N CYS A 315 0.51 -6.06 7.44
CA CYS A 315 1.32 -4.90 7.78
C CYS A 315 2.11 -5.12 9.08
N CYS A 316 1.41 -5.36 10.20
CA CYS A 316 2.06 -5.54 11.50
C CYS A 316 3.03 -6.73 11.47
N ARG A 317 2.69 -7.83 10.81
CA ARG A 317 3.54 -9.03 10.76
C ARG A 317 4.83 -8.81 9.95
N ASP A 318 4.71 -8.23 8.75
CA ASP A 318 5.79 -8.27 7.76
C ASP A 318 6.64 -7.00 7.70
N HIS A 319 6.18 -5.87 8.25
CA HIS A 319 6.87 -4.57 8.22
C HIS A 319 8.23 -4.56 8.94
N HIS A 320 8.42 -5.40 9.95
CA HIS A 320 9.64 -5.39 10.78
C HIS A 320 10.92 -5.75 10.02
N ASP A 321 12.05 -5.32 10.53
CA ASP A 321 13.38 -5.66 10.01
C ASP A 321 14.09 -6.69 10.91
N GLY A 322 15.38 -6.89 10.67
CA GLY A 322 16.22 -7.79 11.46
C GLY A 322 16.10 -9.25 11.05
N GLY A 323 16.62 -10.13 11.91
CA GLY A 323 16.78 -11.55 11.60
C GLY A 323 17.76 -11.81 10.45
N SER A 324 18.02 -13.08 10.17
CA SER A 324 18.84 -13.48 9.01
C SER A 324 18.35 -14.79 8.44
N SER A 325 18.46 -14.94 7.13
CA SER A 325 18.15 -16.16 6.37
C SER A 325 19.27 -16.48 5.40
N ALA A 326 19.38 -17.75 4.98
CA ALA A 326 20.25 -18.15 3.89
C ALA A 326 19.75 -17.65 2.51
N GLU A 327 18.48 -17.24 2.44
CA GLU A 327 17.81 -16.67 1.27
C GLU A 327 17.89 -15.13 1.24
N ASP A 328 18.51 -14.50 2.24
CA ASP A 328 18.65 -13.04 2.26
C ASP A 328 19.58 -12.55 1.14
N HIS A 329 19.22 -11.42 0.53
CA HIS A 329 20.01 -10.78 -0.51
C HIS A 329 21.34 -10.26 0.05
N SER A 330 22.39 -10.27 -0.80
CA SER A 330 23.68 -9.66 -0.45
C SER A 330 23.60 -8.15 -0.32
N ASP A 331 22.71 -7.52 -1.09
CA ASP A 331 22.31 -6.14 -0.88
C ASP A 331 21.38 -6.07 0.33
N THR A 332 21.95 -5.71 1.48
CA THR A 332 21.21 -5.73 2.76
C THR A 332 20.03 -4.77 2.81
N ALA A 333 19.97 -3.76 1.93
CA ALA A 333 18.87 -2.82 1.87
C ALA A 333 17.61 -3.43 1.24
N VAL A 334 17.77 -4.42 0.35
CA VAL A 334 16.67 -5.22 -0.23
C VAL A 334 15.91 -6.00 0.86
N ASN A 335 16.61 -6.41 1.91
CA ASN A 335 16.01 -7.20 3.00
C ASN A 335 15.21 -6.36 4.01
N LYS A 336 15.20 -5.03 3.84
CA LYS A 336 14.60 -4.07 4.78
C LYS A 336 13.32 -3.47 4.23
N TYR A 337 12.36 -3.19 5.10
CA TYR A 337 11.12 -2.52 4.72
C TYR A 337 11.38 -1.12 4.14
N ASN A 338 12.18 -0.29 4.83
CA ASN A 338 12.64 0.99 4.31
C ASN A 338 14.15 0.91 3.99
N PRO A 339 14.52 0.79 2.70
CA PRO A 339 15.92 0.60 2.28
C PRO A 339 16.84 1.79 2.59
N TRP A 340 16.26 2.99 2.72
CA TRP A 340 16.98 4.24 2.96
C TRP A 340 17.02 4.67 4.43
N ARG A 341 16.44 3.86 5.33
CA ARG A 341 16.40 4.19 6.74
C ARG A 341 17.82 4.16 7.33
N ALA A 342 18.18 5.23 8.03
CA ALA A 342 19.50 5.40 8.60
C ALA A 342 19.82 4.34 9.67
N SER A 343 21.07 3.91 9.75
CA SER A 343 21.52 2.87 10.70
C SER A 343 21.27 3.21 12.17
N GLY A 344 21.19 4.50 12.52
CA GLY A 344 20.87 4.96 13.87
C GLY A 344 19.44 4.66 14.34
N ASP A 345 18.53 4.34 13.40
CA ASP A 345 17.12 4.06 13.68
C ASP A 345 16.85 2.60 14.00
N TYR A 346 17.90 1.77 14.04
CA TYR A 346 17.79 0.34 14.37
C TYR A 346 18.19 0.07 15.81
N PHE A 347 17.61 -0.98 16.39
CA PHE A 347 18.15 -1.57 17.61
C PHE A 347 19.49 -2.25 17.30
N SER A 348 20.52 -1.95 18.09
CA SER A 348 21.88 -2.47 17.91
C SER A 348 22.22 -3.64 18.83
N SER A 349 21.28 -4.05 19.68
CA SER A 349 21.39 -5.22 20.55
C SER A 349 20.04 -5.57 21.18
N GLY A 350 19.95 -6.75 21.77
CA GLY A 350 18.80 -7.19 22.56
C GLY A 350 17.82 -8.05 21.77
N THR A 351 16.59 -8.18 22.28
CA THR A 351 15.54 -9.04 21.68
C THR A 351 15.11 -8.57 20.28
N PHE A 352 15.21 -7.27 20.03
CA PHE A 352 14.79 -6.62 18.78
C PHE A 352 16.00 -6.22 17.91
N ASP A 353 17.17 -6.80 18.13
CA ASP A 353 18.40 -6.46 17.39
C ASP A 353 18.21 -6.56 15.87
N GLY A 354 18.62 -5.50 15.17
CA GLY A 354 18.45 -5.36 13.72
C GLY A 354 17.07 -4.94 13.23
N ASP A 355 16.07 -4.86 14.11
CA ASP A 355 14.76 -4.26 13.81
C ASP A 355 14.85 -2.74 13.87
N HIS A 356 14.07 -2.04 13.07
CA HIS A 356 13.97 -0.59 13.20
C HIS A 356 13.12 -0.22 14.41
N LYS A 357 13.28 1.01 14.88
CA LYS A 357 12.58 1.52 16.06
C LYS A 357 11.17 1.91 15.68
N HIS A 358 10.20 1.32 16.38
CA HIS A 358 8.79 1.65 16.27
C HIS A 358 8.37 2.56 17.41
N TYR A 359 7.40 3.43 17.17
CA TYR A 359 6.92 4.38 18.16
C TYR A 359 5.41 4.29 18.29
N ASN A 360 4.95 4.37 19.53
CA ASN A 360 3.58 4.76 19.80
C ASN A 360 3.50 6.27 19.91
N ILE A 361 2.36 6.81 19.55
CA ILE A 361 2.02 8.20 19.84
C ILE A 361 1.24 8.16 21.15
N THR A 362 1.81 8.76 22.20
CA THR A 362 1.05 8.84 23.45
C THR A 362 -0.13 9.75 23.29
N ASN A 363 -1.00 9.70 24.28
CA ASN A 363 -2.03 10.73 24.39
C ASN A 363 -1.46 12.16 24.60
N GLN A 364 -0.12 12.29 24.68
CA GLN A 364 0.63 13.52 24.77
C GLN A 364 1.17 14.00 23.39
N GLY A 365 0.79 13.33 22.28
CA GLY A 365 1.37 13.58 20.94
C GLY A 365 2.87 13.30 20.88
N ASN A 366 3.43 12.69 21.93
CA ASN A 366 4.84 12.42 22.06
C ASN A 366 5.13 11.01 21.57
N LEU A 367 6.19 10.89 20.79
CA LEU A 367 6.69 9.59 20.37
C LEU A 367 7.28 8.85 21.57
N VAL A 368 6.72 7.68 21.86
CA VAL A 368 7.23 6.74 22.85
C VAL A 368 7.70 5.49 22.14
N LEU A 369 9.00 5.23 22.26
CA LEU A 369 9.64 4.05 21.68
C LEU A 369 9.00 2.76 22.20
N ALA A 370 8.50 1.93 21.29
CA ALA A 370 8.08 0.56 21.55
C ALA A 370 9.31 -0.36 21.52
N ASN A 371 9.88 -0.64 22.70
CA ASN A 371 11.10 -1.44 22.84
C ASN A 371 10.92 -2.68 23.74
N THR A 372 9.68 -3.04 24.04
CA THR A 372 9.33 -4.19 24.88
C THR A 372 8.25 -5.01 24.21
N ALA A 373 8.31 -6.34 24.33
CA ALA A 373 7.27 -7.21 23.77
C ALA A 373 5.90 -6.87 24.38
N ASN A 374 4.90 -6.82 23.51
CA ASN A 374 3.53 -6.38 23.74
C ASN A 374 3.35 -4.87 23.97
N SER A 375 4.37 -4.04 23.68
CA SER A 375 4.16 -2.61 23.49
C SER A 375 3.34 -2.37 22.23
N THR A 376 2.40 -1.42 22.27
CA THR A 376 1.69 -0.95 21.08
C THR A 376 2.52 0.08 20.34
N TYR A 377 2.31 0.21 19.03
CA TYR A 377 2.90 1.21 18.16
C TYR A 377 1.98 1.46 16.96
N VAL A 378 2.18 2.58 16.27
CA VAL A 378 1.50 2.90 15.01
C VAL A 378 2.48 2.67 13.88
N GLU A 379 2.00 2.08 12.79
CA GLU A 379 2.80 1.79 11.63
C GLU A 379 2.04 2.10 10.35
N ALA A 380 2.76 2.52 9.32
CA ALA A 380 2.20 2.56 7.98
C ALA A 380 2.88 1.53 7.09
N CYS A 381 2.12 0.82 6.27
CA CYS A 381 2.65 -0.12 5.29
C CYS A 381 2.23 0.22 3.87
N ARG A 382 3.16 0.06 2.92
CA ARG A 382 2.84 -0.11 1.50
C ARG A 382 2.60 -1.59 1.23
N LEU A 383 1.55 -1.90 0.47
CA LEU A 383 1.25 -3.22 -0.02
C LEU A 383 1.09 -3.20 -1.54
N VAL A 384 1.51 -4.29 -2.17
CA VAL A 384 1.35 -4.55 -3.61
C VAL A 384 0.53 -5.81 -3.82
N ARG A 385 -0.32 -5.85 -4.84
CA ARG A 385 -1.01 -7.08 -5.19
C ARG A 385 -0.07 -8.02 -5.96
N LYS A 386 0.20 -9.19 -5.38
CA LYS A 386 0.93 -10.29 -6.00
C LYS A 386 0.11 -11.58 -5.89
N ASP A 387 -0.10 -12.24 -7.03
CA ASP A 387 -0.83 -13.51 -7.16
C ASP A 387 -2.23 -13.50 -6.49
N GLY A 388 -2.91 -12.36 -6.61
CA GLY A 388 -4.26 -12.15 -6.07
C GLY A 388 -4.31 -11.64 -4.62
N PHE A 389 -3.19 -11.63 -3.90
CA PHE A 389 -3.12 -11.21 -2.50
C PHE A 389 -2.28 -9.95 -2.34
N PHE A 390 -2.66 -9.08 -1.40
CA PHE A 390 -1.80 -7.96 -1.02
C PHE A 390 -0.65 -8.47 -0.14
N LYS A 391 0.57 -8.05 -0.48
CA LYS A 391 1.80 -8.37 0.24
C LYS A 391 2.50 -7.07 0.62
N VAL A 392 3.10 -7.02 1.81
CA VAL A 392 3.88 -5.86 2.24
C VAL A 392 5.08 -5.72 1.31
N ALA A 393 5.21 -4.56 0.67
CA ALA A 393 6.33 -4.21 -0.19
C ALA A 393 7.26 -3.24 0.51
N GLN A 394 8.46 -3.06 -0.03
CA GLN A 394 9.36 -2.01 0.44
C GLN A 394 8.70 -0.64 0.33
N ASP A 395 8.97 0.23 1.29
CA ASP A 395 8.62 1.64 1.21
C ASP A 395 9.20 2.21 -0.09
N PHE A 396 8.40 2.96 -0.85
CA PHE A 396 8.91 3.76 -1.96
C PHE A 396 9.42 5.09 -1.43
N ARG A 397 10.09 5.86 -2.28
CA ARG A 397 10.49 7.22 -1.93
C ARG A 397 10.04 8.21 -2.99
N GLN A 398 9.38 9.27 -2.53
CA GLN A 398 9.11 10.45 -3.32
C GLN A 398 10.42 11.20 -3.55
N GLU A 399 10.83 11.30 -4.80
CA GLU A 399 12.04 12.03 -5.18
C GLU A 399 11.72 13.45 -5.65
N ASP A 400 10.47 13.70 -6.03
CA ASP A 400 10.03 15.02 -6.48
C ASP A 400 8.55 15.29 -6.23
N LEU A 401 8.20 16.57 -6.10
CA LEU A 401 6.85 17.06 -5.89
C LEU A 401 6.69 18.36 -6.70
N HIS A 402 5.60 18.47 -7.45
CA HIS A 402 5.25 19.69 -8.19
C HIS A 402 3.83 20.12 -7.91
N THR A 403 3.65 21.43 -7.85
CA THR A 403 2.38 22.14 -7.75
C THR A 403 2.02 22.83 -9.06
N PHE A 404 0.74 22.86 -9.40
CA PHE A 404 0.24 23.34 -10.68
C PHE A 404 -1.08 24.11 -10.51
N PRO A 405 -1.39 25.05 -11.43
CA PRO A 405 -2.73 25.61 -11.52
C PRO A 405 -3.76 24.62 -12.08
N GLU A 406 -5.03 25.01 -12.01
CA GLU A 406 -6.15 24.19 -12.45
C GLU A 406 -6.15 23.92 -13.98
N ASP A 407 -5.57 24.79 -14.79
CA ASP A 407 -5.58 24.63 -16.25
C ASP A 407 -4.35 23.90 -16.79
N PHE A 408 -3.32 23.68 -15.98
CA PHE A 408 -2.13 22.95 -16.40
C PHE A 408 -2.40 21.45 -16.51
N LEU A 409 -1.93 20.84 -17.61
CA LEU A 409 -2.13 19.45 -18.05
C LEU A 409 -3.45 19.19 -18.79
N ASP A 410 -4.28 20.21 -18.98
CA ASP A 410 -5.46 20.11 -19.84
C ASP A 410 -5.07 20.00 -21.32
N ASP A 411 -3.97 20.66 -21.71
CA ASP A 411 -3.45 20.66 -23.07
C ASP A 411 -2.44 19.53 -23.31
N GLU A 412 -2.50 18.92 -24.49
CA GLU A 412 -1.65 17.78 -24.87
C GLU A 412 -0.16 18.16 -24.91
N SER A 413 0.15 19.42 -25.23
CA SER A 413 1.50 19.95 -25.19
C SER A 413 2.07 19.99 -23.77
N GLU A 414 1.25 20.32 -22.77
CA GLU A 414 1.68 20.39 -21.37
C GLU A 414 1.88 19.00 -20.79
N VAL A 415 1.00 18.05 -21.14
CA VAL A 415 1.22 16.64 -20.83
C VAL A 415 2.50 16.12 -21.46
N THR A 416 2.79 16.51 -22.70
CA THR A 416 4.06 16.14 -23.35
C THR A 416 5.26 16.70 -22.59
N THR A 417 5.19 17.96 -22.15
CA THR A 417 6.24 18.59 -21.33
C THR A 417 6.43 17.86 -20.00
N TYR A 418 5.35 17.61 -19.26
CA TYR A 418 5.42 16.90 -17.97
C TYR A 418 5.89 15.46 -18.13
N SER A 419 5.38 14.73 -19.13
CA SER A 419 5.85 13.39 -19.44
C SER A 419 7.35 13.38 -19.72
N ASN A 420 7.83 14.28 -20.58
CA ASN A 420 9.25 14.37 -20.91
C ASN A 420 10.09 14.68 -19.67
N TYR A 421 9.60 15.56 -18.79
CA TYR A 421 10.23 15.85 -17.51
C TYR A 421 10.39 14.59 -16.66
N VAL A 422 9.29 13.91 -16.33
CA VAL A 422 9.30 12.74 -15.45
C VAL A 422 10.19 11.63 -16.02
N THR A 423 10.07 11.31 -17.32
CA THR A 423 10.87 10.24 -17.93
C THR A 423 12.34 10.60 -18.07
N THR A 424 12.67 11.87 -18.33
CA THR A 424 14.06 12.32 -18.38
C THR A 424 14.67 12.29 -16.99
N ALA A 425 13.92 12.73 -15.98
CA ALA A 425 14.39 12.81 -14.62
C ALA A 425 14.53 11.40 -13.98
N ALA A 426 13.65 10.45 -14.30
CA ALA A 426 13.81 9.04 -13.93
C ALA A 426 15.06 8.41 -14.54
N ASN A 427 15.33 8.63 -15.85
CA ASN A 427 16.57 8.18 -16.48
C ASN A 427 17.82 8.83 -15.86
N ALA A 428 17.73 10.11 -15.53
CA ALA A 428 18.81 10.85 -14.86
C ALA A 428 19.10 10.32 -13.46
N PHE A 429 18.05 10.03 -12.69
CA PHE A 429 18.16 9.46 -11.36
C PHE A 429 18.91 8.13 -11.38
N GLU A 430 18.49 7.21 -12.25
CA GLU A 430 19.14 5.91 -12.33
C GLU A 430 20.60 6.05 -12.83
N ASN A 431 20.89 6.93 -13.82
CA ASN A 431 22.26 7.26 -14.24
C ASN A 431 23.16 7.74 -13.08
N ALA A 432 22.58 8.43 -12.10
CA ALA A 432 23.30 8.97 -10.95
C ALA A 432 23.41 7.99 -9.79
N THR A 433 22.70 6.86 -9.84
CA THR A 433 22.84 5.83 -8.82
C THR A 433 24.19 5.14 -8.98
N HIS A 434 24.96 5.09 -7.89
CA HIS A 434 26.28 4.48 -7.83
C HIS A 434 26.33 3.49 -6.66
N PHE A 435 27.48 2.86 -6.43
CA PHE A 435 27.72 2.07 -5.23
C PHE A 435 27.57 2.97 -3.98
N ASN A 436 26.82 2.52 -2.97
CA ASN A 436 26.40 3.29 -1.78
C ASN A 436 25.32 4.36 -2.04
N TYR A 437 24.48 4.18 -3.08
CA TYR A 437 23.28 4.98 -3.32
C TYR A 437 22.38 5.10 -2.06
N GLU A 438 22.45 4.12 -1.17
CA GLU A 438 21.75 4.06 0.11
C GLU A 438 22.22 5.17 1.09
N ASP A 439 23.48 5.59 0.98
CA ASP A 439 24.10 6.64 1.80
C ASP A 439 24.03 8.03 1.12
N ASP A 440 24.18 8.09 -0.20
CA ASP A 440 24.22 9.32 -1.01
C ASP A 440 23.10 9.32 -2.08
N ILE A 441 21.86 9.49 -1.62
CA ILE A 441 20.65 9.34 -2.44
C ILE A 441 20.49 10.56 -3.39
N PRO A 442 20.62 10.40 -4.72
CA PRO A 442 20.37 11.47 -5.67
C PRO A 442 18.90 11.90 -5.64
N ALA A 443 18.61 13.16 -5.95
CA ALA A 443 17.23 13.63 -6.12
C ALA A 443 16.85 13.73 -7.62
N ILE A 444 15.58 13.47 -7.95
CA ILE A 444 14.99 13.76 -9.26
C ILE A 444 14.88 15.29 -9.36
N CYS A 445 15.83 15.96 -10.02
CA CYS A 445 15.72 17.37 -10.38
C CYS A 445 16.57 17.70 -11.62
N ILE A 446 15.95 18.34 -12.62
CA ILE A 446 16.62 18.85 -13.82
C ILE A 446 17.06 20.30 -13.56
N GLY A 447 18.36 20.57 -13.49
CA GLY A 447 18.90 21.94 -13.46
C GLY A 447 18.83 22.69 -12.12
N GLY A 448 18.46 22.03 -11.01
CA GLY A 448 18.47 22.62 -9.66
C GLY A 448 19.87 22.70 -9.02
N PRO A 449 20.09 23.56 -8.00
CA PRO A 449 21.36 23.61 -7.28
C PRO A 449 21.65 22.26 -6.57
N THR A 450 22.90 21.79 -6.66
CA THR A 450 23.40 20.54 -6.05
C THR A 450 23.04 20.41 -4.55
N PRO A 451 22.69 19.21 -4.05
CA PRO A 451 22.95 17.89 -4.61
C PRO A 451 21.79 17.32 -5.46
N CYS A 452 21.28 18.09 -6.41
CA CYS A 452 20.61 17.57 -7.60
C CYS A 452 21.56 16.80 -8.51
N VAL A 453 21.02 15.82 -9.25
CA VAL A 453 21.73 15.11 -10.32
C VAL A 453 22.16 16.12 -11.39
N ALA A 454 23.39 16.61 -11.31
CA ALA A 454 24.07 17.13 -12.48
C ALA A 454 24.34 15.92 -13.38
N GLN A 455 23.84 15.94 -14.62
CA GLN A 455 24.15 14.92 -15.61
C GLN A 455 25.66 14.67 -15.63
N PRO A 456 26.16 13.43 -15.47
CA PRO A 456 27.54 13.15 -15.80
C PRO A 456 27.72 13.53 -17.27
N THR A 457 28.72 14.37 -17.57
CA THR A 457 28.95 14.93 -18.89
C THR A 457 29.39 13.84 -19.87
N TYR A 458 28.47 12.99 -20.31
CA TYR A 458 28.71 11.96 -21.31
C TYR A 458 28.39 12.50 -22.70
N GLY A 459 29.35 13.26 -23.26
CA GLY A 459 29.59 13.42 -24.71
C GLY A 459 28.44 13.69 -25.69
N GLY A 460 27.24 14.03 -25.23
CA GLY A 460 26.04 14.23 -26.03
C GLY A 460 25.20 15.33 -25.41
N SER A 461 25.01 16.41 -26.17
CA SER A 461 24.25 17.60 -25.79
C SER A 461 22.76 17.26 -25.61
N TYR A 462 22.37 16.78 -24.43
CA TYR A 462 20.97 16.76 -23.97
C TYR A 462 20.69 17.83 -22.89
N ASP A 463 21.65 18.75 -22.67
CA ASP A 463 21.69 19.71 -21.54
C ASP A 463 20.93 21.04 -21.78
N THR A 464 19.87 21.08 -22.60
CA THR A 464 19.11 22.35 -22.78
C THR A 464 17.61 22.20 -23.08
N ALA A 465 16.98 21.03 -22.92
CA ALA A 465 15.65 20.82 -23.50
C ALA A 465 14.44 21.09 -22.58
N LEU A 466 14.60 21.14 -21.25
CA LEU A 466 13.52 21.56 -20.35
C LEU A 466 14.05 22.69 -19.47
N GLY A 467 13.81 23.93 -19.91
CA GLY A 467 14.25 25.10 -19.16
C GLY A 467 13.45 25.24 -17.87
N ALA A 468 14.03 25.86 -16.85
CA ALA A 468 13.39 26.28 -15.59
C ALA A 468 12.25 27.33 -15.77
N GLY A 469 11.58 27.34 -16.92
CA GLY A 469 10.43 28.18 -17.27
C GLY A 469 9.34 27.46 -18.05
N GLU A 470 9.34 26.11 -18.04
CA GLU A 470 8.28 25.30 -18.67
C GLU A 470 7.17 24.87 -17.70
N PHE A 471 7.44 24.90 -16.39
CA PHE A 471 6.42 24.67 -15.37
C PHE A 471 5.85 26.00 -14.87
N PRO A 472 4.52 26.10 -14.67
CA PRO A 472 3.92 27.27 -14.06
C PRO A 472 4.42 27.42 -12.62
N VAL A 473 5.17 28.49 -12.36
CA VAL A 473 5.60 28.88 -11.00
C VAL A 473 4.64 29.86 -10.34
N TRP A 474 3.64 30.31 -11.09
CA TRP A 474 2.60 31.22 -10.62
C TRP A 474 1.29 30.99 -11.38
N THR A 475 0.19 31.43 -10.78
CA THR A 475 -1.15 31.44 -11.38
C THR A 475 -1.94 32.67 -10.94
N GLN A 476 -3.02 32.98 -11.65
CA GLN A 476 -3.96 34.02 -11.28
C GLN A 476 -5.34 33.41 -11.03
N LEU A 477 -6.00 33.81 -9.95
CA LEU A 477 -7.39 33.44 -9.72
C LEU A 477 -8.28 34.02 -10.85
N PRO A 478 -9.31 33.27 -11.31
CA PRO A 478 -10.17 33.74 -12.39
C PRO A 478 -10.87 35.06 -12.05
N LEU A 479 -11.10 35.88 -13.07
CA LEU A 479 -11.71 37.22 -12.93
C LEU A 479 -13.25 37.18 -13.03
N ASP A 480 -13.81 36.12 -13.62
CA ASP A 480 -15.21 36.06 -14.05
C ASP A 480 -15.98 34.97 -13.29
N GLY A 481 -16.78 35.36 -12.29
CA GLY A 481 -17.83 34.53 -11.68
C GLY A 481 -17.37 33.41 -10.74
N GLU A 482 -16.22 32.79 -11.00
CA GLU A 482 -15.55 31.82 -10.15
C GLU A 482 -14.37 32.54 -9.45
N SER A 483 -14.46 32.76 -8.14
CA SER A 483 -13.42 33.43 -7.35
C SER A 483 -12.37 32.46 -6.82
N GLU A 484 -12.34 31.24 -7.35
CA GLU A 484 -11.53 30.12 -6.87
C GLU A 484 -10.96 29.30 -8.03
N GLN A 485 -9.90 28.54 -7.78
CA GLN A 485 -9.37 27.51 -8.67
C GLN A 485 -8.84 26.31 -7.87
N GLN A 486 -8.91 25.11 -8.44
CA GLN A 486 -8.30 23.92 -7.84
C GLN A 486 -6.80 23.86 -8.18
N LEU A 487 -5.94 24.21 -7.22
CA LEU A 487 -4.52 23.91 -7.34
C LEU A 487 -4.31 22.39 -7.29
N ARG A 488 -3.29 21.91 -7.98
CA ARG A 488 -2.96 20.48 -8.03
C ARG A 488 -1.55 20.23 -7.55
N SER A 489 -1.32 19.04 -6.99
CA SER A 489 0.02 18.56 -6.74
C SER A 489 0.22 17.12 -7.24
N ARG A 490 1.40 16.81 -7.78
CA ARG A 490 1.77 15.46 -8.22
C ARG A 490 3.17 15.11 -7.71
N GLY A 491 3.31 13.91 -7.16
CA GLY A 491 4.58 13.38 -6.67
C GLY A 491 5.17 12.36 -7.64
N VAL A 492 6.50 12.33 -7.77
CA VAL A 492 7.22 11.28 -8.51
C VAL A 492 7.89 10.35 -7.49
N TYR A 493 7.53 9.08 -7.58
CA TYR A 493 7.98 8.02 -6.68
C TYR A 493 8.86 7.01 -7.42
N ILE A 494 9.82 6.46 -6.69
CA ILE A 494 10.64 5.35 -7.16
C ILE A 494 10.77 4.29 -6.06
N ASP A 495 10.79 3.03 -6.48
CA ASP A 495 11.20 1.93 -5.60
C ASP A 495 12.71 1.85 -5.51
N TYR A 496 13.16 1.09 -4.52
CA TYR A 496 14.57 0.83 -4.33
C TYR A 496 15.18 0.07 -5.51
N LEU A 497 16.29 0.60 -6.03
CA LEU A 497 17.05 -0.01 -7.11
C LEU A 497 18.13 -0.92 -6.54
N SER A 498 17.85 -2.23 -6.44
CA SER A 498 18.80 -3.21 -5.92
C SER A 498 20.12 -3.21 -6.69
N SER A 499 21.20 -3.71 -6.07
CA SER A 499 22.49 -3.88 -6.77
C SER A 499 22.36 -4.71 -8.05
N ASP A 500 21.52 -5.74 -8.03
CA ASP A 500 21.29 -6.61 -9.17
C ASP A 500 20.50 -5.86 -10.26
N PHE A 501 19.46 -5.10 -9.88
CA PHE A 501 18.70 -4.28 -10.82
C PHE A 501 19.58 -3.24 -11.52
N ARG A 502 20.43 -2.52 -10.77
CA ARG A 502 21.41 -1.58 -11.34
C ARG A 502 22.36 -2.25 -12.33
N THR A 503 22.85 -3.45 -11.99
CA THR A 503 23.73 -4.24 -12.87
C THR A 503 23.03 -4.61 -14.18
N VAL A 504 21.75 -4.99 -14.09
CA VAL A 504 20.93 -5.30 -15.27
C VAL A 504 20.75 -4.07 -16.15
N VAL A 505 20.40 -2.91 -15.57
CA VAL A 505 20.21 -1.67 -16.33
C VAL A 505 21.51 -1.23 -17.02
N ASP A 506 22.65 -1.30 -16.33
CA ASP A 506 23.97 -1.01 -16.90
C ASP A 506 24.28 -1.91 -18.10
N CYS A 507 23.94 -3.20 -18.00
CA CYS A 507 24.12 -4.15 -19.11
C CYS A 507 23.22 -3.82 -20.31
N LEU A 508 21.94 -3.50 -20.08
CA LEU A 508 21.00 -3.13 -21.16
C LEU A 508 21.46 -1.86 -21.87
N ARG A 509 21.99 -0.87 -21.13
CA ARG A 509 22.61 0.34 -21.71
C ARG A 509 23.83 0.06 -22.56
N ALA A 510 24.63 -0.94 -22.17
CA ALA A 510 25.77 -1.39 -22.95
C ALA A 510 25.36 -2.12 -24.25
N GLY A 511 24.06 -2.25 -24.53
CA GLY A 511 23.52 -2.90 -25.71
C GLY A 511 23.33 -4.41 -25.55
N GLY A 512 23.33 -4.91 -24.32
CA GLY A 512 22.89 -6.27 -24.02
C GLY A 512 21.37 -6.44 -24.20
N ASP A 513 20.92 -7.68 -24.07
CA ASP A 513 19.51 -8.06 -24.17
C ASP A 513 19.02 -8.69 -22.86
N ALA A 514 17.72 -8.96 -22.78
CA ALA A 514 17.10 -9.53 -21.57
C ALA A 514 17.79 -10.83 -21.10
N ASP A 515 18.09 -11.75 -22.02
CA ASP A 515 18.69 -13.05 -21.70
C ASP A 515 20.16 -12.92 -21.24
N SER A 516 20.92 -11.98 -21.79
CA SER A 516 22.34 -11.79 -21.45
C SER A 516 22.58 -10.89 -20.23
N CYS A 517 21.63 -10.00 -19.93
CA CYS A 517 21.76 -9.05 -18.83
C CYS A 517 21.16 -9.53 -17.52
N GLN A 518 20.14 -10.39 -17.55
CA GLN A 518 19.47 -10.87 -16.36
C GLN A 518 20.46 -11.51 -15.37
N THR A 519 20.43 -11.04 -14.11
CA THR A 519 21.30 -11.54 -13.03
C THR A 519 20.60 -11.42 -11.69
N GLY A 520 20.99 -12.29 -10.75
CA GLY A 520 20.45 -12.30 -9.40
C GLY A 520 18.94 -12.48 -9.39
N ASP A 521 18.25 -11.60 -8.67
CA ASP A 521 16.80 -11.69 -8.45
C ASP A 521 15.98 -10.87 -9.45
N VAL A 522 16.62 -10.29 -10.48
CA VAL A 522 15.93 -9.57 -11.54
C VAL A 522 15.37 -10.55 -12.56
N ILE A 523 14.17 -10.28 -13.03
CA ILE A 523 13.40 -11.06 -14.02
C ILE A 523 13.01 -10.11 -15.15
N LEU A 524 13.50 -10.39 -16.36
CA LEU A 524 13.20 -9.62 -17.59
C LEU A 524 12.38 -10.43 -18.62
N ASP A 525 11.83 -11.58 -18.20
CA ASP A 525 11.18 -12.56 -19.10
C ASP A 525 9.75 -12.12 -19.50
N LEU A 526 9.06 -11.28 -18.73
CA LEU A 526 7.64 -11.00 -18.96
C LEU A 526 7.40 -10.03 -20.11
N ASN A 527 8.19 -8.95 -20.21
CA ASN A 527 8.05 -7.97 -21.30
C ASN A 527 9.15 -8.11 -22.38
N THR A 528 10.25 -8.84 -22.11
CA THR A 528 11.48 -8.88 -22.95
C THR A 528 12.00 -7.49 -23.32
N SER A 529 11.58 -6.48 -22.56
CA SER A 529 11.79 -5.08 -22.87
C SER A 529 13.21 -4.72 -22.52
N THR A 530 13.92 -4.20 -23.52
CA THR A 530 15.22 -3.55 -23.31
C THR A 530 15.06 -2.07 -23.02
N ASN A 531 13.82 -1.58 -22.88
CA ASN A 531 13.53 -0.19 -22.56
C ASN A 531 13.59 0.01 -21.05
N ILE A 532 14.58 0.79 -20.61
CA ILE A 532 14.86 1.05 -19.19
C ILE A 532 13.65 1.68 -18.50
N LEU A 533 12.91 2.56 -19.18
CA LEU A 533 11.72 3.21 -18.63
C LEU A 533 10.54 2.24 -18.38
N GLU A 534 10.52 1.06 -19.04
CA GLU A 534 9.49 0.04 -18.82
C GLU A 534 9.80 -0.86 -17.61
N ILE A 535 11.09 -1.07 -17.34
CA ILE A 535 11.56 -1.93 -16.24
C ILE A 535 11.89 -1.16 -14.96
N MET A 536 12.10 0.16 -15.03
CA MET A 536 12.33 0.98 -13.84
C MET A 536 11.03 1.12 -13.02
N PRO A 537 11.09 0.90 -11.69
CA PRO A 537 9.93 0.97 -10.82
C PRO A 537 9.67 2.42 -10.37
N PHE A 538 9.26 3.26 -11.32
CA PHE A 538 8.83 4.62 -11.05
C PHE A 538 7.41 4.87 -11.54
N PHE A 539 6.75 5.84 -10.90
CA PHE A 539 5.46 6.36 -11.30
C PHE A 539 5.30 7.80 -10.78
N ASP A 540 4.51 8.62 -11.47
CA ASP A 540 3.97 9.84 -10.90
C ASP A 540 2.57 9.57 -10.35
N VAL A 541 2.11 10.33 -9.37
CA VAL A 541 0.74 10.19 -8.86
C VAL A 541 0.21 11.53 -8.38
N GLN A 542 -1.09 11.76 -8.57
CA GLN A 542 -1.75 12.95 -8.04
C GLN A 542 -1.84 12.86 -6.52
N LEU A 543 -1.39 13.92 -5.84
CA LEU A 543 -1.39 14.05 -4.39
C LEU A 543 -2.21 15.24 -3.90
N THR A 544 -2.95 15.93 -4.79
CA THR A 544 -3.76 17.11 -4.46
C THR A 544 -4.61 16.92 -3.21
N PHE A 545 -5.32 15.79 -3.13
CA PHE A 545 -6.21 15.46 -2.03
C PHE A 545 -5.50 14.80 -0.83
N LEU A 546 -4.21 14.48 -0.93
CA LEU A 546 -3.46 13.82 0.14
C LEU A 546 -2.45 14.77 0.81
N ASN A 547 -1.81 15.64 0.03
CA ASN A 547 -0.92 16.67 0.54
C ASN A 547 -1.70 17.73 1.32
N ARG A 548 -1.05 18.31 2.31
CA ARG A 548 -1.57 19.47 3.03
C ARG A 548 -1.21 20.75 2.32
N TRP A 549 -2.15 21.68 2.33
CA TRP A 549 -2.00 22.99 1.69
C TRP A 549 -1.93 24.10 2.74
N THR A 550 -0.98 25.00 2.57
CA THR A 550 -0.83 26.19 3.42
C THR A 550 -0.45 27.38 2.56
N GLU A 551 -0.85 28.59 2.92
CA GLU A 551 -0.45 29.79 2.20
C GLU A 551 0.36 30.76 3.05
N THR A 552 1.02 31.69 2.39
CA THR A 552 1.67 32.82 3.04
C THR A 552 1.47 34.08 2.19
N PRO A 553 0.86 35.14 2.73
CA PRO A 553 0.29 35.25 4.08
C PRO A 553 -0.97 34.38 4.26
N ASN A 554 -1.26 33.98 5.51
CA ASN A 554 -2.38 33.08 5.85
C ASN A 554 -3.74 33.70 5.47
N ASN A 555 -4.63 32.93 4.84
CA ASN A 555 -6.01 33.22 4.43
C ASN A 555 -6.28 34.50 3.60
N THR A 556 -5.30 35.40 3.42
CA THR A 556 -5.47 36.64 2.67
C THR A 556 -4.13 37.06 2.06
N PRO A 557 -4.08 37.47 0.78
CA PRO A 557 -5.21 37.69 -0.14
C PRO A 557 -5.83 36.43 -0.75
N VAL A 558 -5.17 35.28 -0.65
CA VAL A 558 -5.64 33.98 -1.11
C VAL A 558 -5.86 33.08 0.12
N ASP A 559 -6.97 32.36 0.14
CA ASP A 559 -7.32 31.37 1.16
C ASP A 559 -7.38 29.98 0.51
N THR A 560 -6.66 28.99 1.05
CA THR A 560 -6.58 27.65 0.46
C THR A 560 -7.24 26.60 1.35
N THR A 561 -8.09 25.74 0.78
CA THR A 561 -8.71 24.66 1.56
C THR A 561 -7.71 23.59 1.98
N ASN A 562 -7.87 23.06 3.20
CA ASN A 562 -6.98 22.04 3.76
C ASN A 562 -7.69 21.09 4.76
N GLU A 563 -8.88 20.62 4.42
CA GLU A 563 -9.72 19.80 5.30
C GLU A 563 -9.07 18.44 5.66
N GLY A 564 -9.44 17.85 6.80
CA GLY A 564 -9.09 16.46 7.13
C GLY A 564 -9.48 15.44 6.03
N LEU A 565 -8.75 14.32 5.93
CA LEU A 565 -9.08 13.28 4.94
C LEU A 565 -10.46 12.67 5.22
N GLU A 566 -11.25 12.48 4.16
CA GLU A 566 -12.53 11.79 4.14
C GLU A 566 -12.54 10.69 3.06
N ASP A 567 -13.51 9.78 3.17
CA ASP A 567 -13.69 8.67 2.22
C ASP A 567 -13.83 9.18 0.77
N ASP A 568 -13.23 8.46 -0.18
CA ASP A 568 -13.38 8.68 -1.62
C ASP A 568 -13.05 10.13 -2.07
N ASN A 569 -12.11 10.79 -1.38
CA ASN A 569 -11.77 12.20 -1.59
C ASN A 569 -12.95 13.18 -1.44
N ALA A 570 -13.86 12.92 -0.49
CA ALA A 570 -15.01 13.80 -0.22
C ALA A 570 -14.64 15.13 0.46
N HIS A 571 -13.40 15.31 0.90
CA HIS A 571 -12.85 16.51 1.53
C HIS A 571 -12.30 17.51 0.51
N SER A 572 -12.18 18.78 0.93
CA SER A 572 -11.60 19.86 0.12
C SER A 572 -10.15 20.17 0.52
N ARG A 573 -9.22 19.98 -0.42
CA ARG A 573 -7.81 20.35 -0.29
C ARG A 573 -7.31 21.03 -1.56
N GLY A 574 -6.59 22.13 -1.42
CA GLY A 574 -5.93 22.84 -2.52
C GLY A 574 -6.83 23.76 -3.36
N VAL A 575 -8.08 24.01 -2.94
CA VAL A 575 -8.93 25.02 -3.59
C VAL A 575 -8.47 26.39 -3.10
N ALA A 576 -7.87 27.18 -3.99
CA ALA A 576 -7.41 28.53 -3.71
C ALA A 576 -8.51 29.53 -4.07
N SER A 577 -8.93 30.34 -3.11
CA SER A 577 -10.02 31.31 -3.26
C SER A 577 -9.57 32.74 -2.96
N LYS A 578 -10.25 33.71 -3.59
CA LYS A 578 -9.93 35.14 -3.46
C LYS A 578 -10.63 35.74 -2.25
N ASP A 579 -9.86 36.11 -1.22
CA ASP A 579 -10.34 36.91 -0.09
C ASP A 579 -10.12 38.41 -0.33
N ALA A 580 -8.91 38.79 -0.79
CA ALA A 580 -8.53 40.17 -1.04
C ALA A 580 -7.69 40.32 -2.31
N LEU A 581 -7.30 41.56 -2.63
CA LEU A 581 -6.37 41.82 -3.72
C LEU A 581 -4.92 41.67 -3.26
N GLY A 582 -4.14 40.90 -4.02
CA GLY A 582 -2.71 40.72 -3.79
C GLY A 582 -2.25 39.35 -4.28
N GLY A 583 -1.11 38.86 -3.77
CA GLY A 583 -0.70 37.48 -3.99
C GLY A 583 -0.33 36.77 -2.70
N SER A 584 -0.44 35.45 -2.71
CA SER A 584 0.06 34.54 -1.67
C SER A 584 0.98 33.50 -2.31
N THR A 585 1.95 33.00 -1.56
CA THR A 585 2.67 31.77 -1.91
C THR A 585 1.90 30.63 -1.29
N VAL A 586 1.46 29.66 -2.08
CA VAL A 586 0.76 28.46 -1.61
C VAL A 586 1.71 27.28 -1.68
N GLU A 587 1.82 26.52 -0.59
CA GLU A 587 2.67 25.35 -0.43
C GLU A 587 1.84 24.07 -0.34
N ALA A 588 2.20 23.05 -1.12
CA ALA A 588 1.75 21.67 -0.91
C ALA A 588 2.84 20.90 -0.17
N SER A 589 2.47 20.15 0.87
CA SER A 589 3.40 19.38 1.70
C SER A 589 2.91 17.96 1.99
N GLY A 590 3.82 16.98 1.98
CA GLY A 590 3.53 15.58 2.27
C GLY A 590 4.78 14.79 2.65
N HIS A 591 4.61 13.65 3.32
CA HIS A 591 5.73 12.77 3.66
C HIS A 591 6.21 11.98 2.42
N LYS A 592 7.52 11.79 2.26
CA LYS A 592 8.13 11.16 1.06
C LYS A 592 7.84 9.67 0.91
N GLY A 593 7.62 8.95 2.01
CA GLY A 593 7.25 7.53 2.02
C GLY A 593 5.75 7.28 2.00
N ASN A 594 5.35 6.03 2.24
CA ASN A 594 3.95 5.61 2.35
C ASN A 594 3.10 6.37 3.39
N LEU A 595 3.72 6.98 4.40
CA LEU A 595 3.03 7.88 5.35
C LEU A 595 2.30 9.03 4.63
N GLY A 596 2.82 9.52 3.49
CA GLY A 596 2.20 10.57 2.70
C GLY A 596 0.88 10.15 2.05
N PHE A 597 0.68 8.85 1.82
CA PHE A 597 -0.56 8.31 1.26
C PHE A 597 -1.64 8.08 2.30
N THR A 598 -1.28 8.02 3.58
CA THR A 598 -2.21 7.77 4.68
C THR A 598 -2.46 9.02 5.53
N ASP A 599 -1.77 10.13 5.23
CA ASP A 599 -1.69 11.34 6.09
C ASP A 599 -1.43 10.96 7.56
N THR A 600 -0.62 9.91 7.78
CA THR A 600 -0.32 9.40 9.12
C THR A 600 0.62 10.38 9.82
N GLU A 601 0.33 10.66 11.09
CA GLU A 601 1.15 11.51 11.94
C GLU A 601 2.61 11.03 12.05
N PRO A 602 3.54 11.87 12.55
CA PRO A 602 4.89 11.43 12.84
C PRO A 602 4.93 10.14 13.67
N VAL A 603 5.35 9.04 13.05
CA VAL A 603 5.57 7.73 13.71
C VAL A 603 7.05 7.45 13.96
N ASP A 604 7.93 8.42 13.67
CA ASP A 604 9.34 8.37 14.01
C ASP A 604 9.92 9.77 14.27
N LEU A 605 11.12 9.81 14.86
CA LEU A 605 11.78 11.04 15.28
C LEU A 605 12.34 11.88 14.12
N THR A 606 12.43 11.31 12.92
CA THR A 606 13.02 11.96 11.73
C THR A 606 11.96 12.39 10.71
N TYR A 607 10.68 12.13 10.96
CA TYR A 607 9.54 12.46 10.10
C TYR A 607 9.65 13.82 9.39
N ALA A 608 9.92 14.89 10.15
CA ALA A 608 10.00 16.26 9.59
C ALA A 608 11.09 16.40 8.52
N SER A 609 12.19 15.63 8.61
CA SER A 609 13.25 15.63 7.59
C SER A 609 12.86 14.89 6.29
N PHE A 610 11.78 14.11 6.34
CA PHE A 610 11.21 13.37 5.22
C PHE A 610 9.92 14.00 4.67
N VAL A 611 9.57 15.21 5.11
CA VAL A 611 8.54 16.02 4.43
C VAL A 611 9.12 16.59 3.15
N ARG A 612 8.34 16.53 2.07
CA ARG A 612 8.60 17.23 0.80
C ARG A 612 7.58 18.34 0.66
N THR A 613 8.05 19.49 0.18
CA THR A 613 7.19 20.62 -0.14
C THR A 613 7.48 21.13 -1.55
N ASP A 614 6.48 21.74 -2.16
CA ASP A 614 6.60 22.55 -3.36
C ASP A 614 5.61 23.72 -3.30
N THR A 615 5.93 24.81 -4.01
CA THR A 615 5.20 26.08 -3.87
C THR A 615 4.81 26.68 -5.20
N ILE A 616 3.65 27.33 -5.24
CA ILE A 616 3.15 28.11 -6.37
C ILE A 616 2.73 29.51 -5.91
N GLU A 617 3.10 30.54 -6.67
CA GLU A 617 2.63 31.91 -6.41
C GLU A 617 1.20 32.08 -6.96
N VAL A 618 0.24 32.47 -6.12
CA VAL A 618 -1.16 32.70 -6.54
C VAL A 618 -1.49 34.18 -6.44
N GLN A 619 -2.01 34.76 -7.53
CA GLN A 619 -2.37 36.18 -7.62
C GLN A 619 -3.88 36.36 -7.66
N ALA A 620 -4.43 37.08 -6.69
CA ALA A 620 -5.80 37.55 -6.63
C ALA A 620 -5.88 38.99 -7.15
N LEU A 621 -6.15 39.19 -8.44
CA LEU A 621 -6.20 40.51 -9.10
C LEU A 621 -7.63 40.88 -9.53
N ASP A 622 -7.87 42.17 -9.82
CA ASP A 622 -9.17 42.69 -10.33
C ASP A 622 -9.17 42.91 -11.86
N SER A 623 -8.00 42.78 -12.50
CA SER A 623 -7.86 42.85 -13.96
C SER A 623 -6.63 42.03 -14.35
N GLY A 624 -6.62 41.47 -15.56
CA GLY A 624 -5.56 40.57 -16.09
C GLY A 624 -4.21 41.25 -16.32
N GLY A 625 -3.72 41.97 -15.32
CA GLY A 625 -2.38 42.53 -15.28
C GLY A 625 -1.40 41.39 -15.06
N GLY A 626 -0.50 41.19 -16.03
CA GLY A 626 0.58 40.22 -15.90
C GLY A 626 1.43 40.56 -14.67
N GLY A 627 1.49 39.63 -13.73
CA GLY A 627 2.25 39.75 -12.50
C GLY A 627 2.82 38.40 -12.10
N GLY A 628 4.08 38.18 -12.43
CA GLY A 628 4.94 37.26 -11.69
C GLY A 628 5.77 38.10 -10.71
N GLY A 629 5.86 37.66 -9.45
CA GLY A 629 6.55 38.41 -8.42
C GLY A 629 6.22 37.86 -7.05
N THR A 630 7.25 37.48 -6.33
CA THR A 630 7.16 36.91 -4.99
C THR A 630 6.35 37.86 -4.10
N PRO A 631 5.25 37.38 -3.50
CA PRO A 631 4.45 38.18 -2.58
C PRO A 631 5.35 38.86 -1.53
N PRO A 632 5.07 40.12 -1.17
CA PRO A 632 5.83 40.75 -0.10
C PRO A 632 5.68 39.90 1.17
N PRO A 633 6.78 39.63 1.91
CA PRO A 633 6.70 38.88 3.16
C PRO A 633 5.69 39.54 4.09
N SER A 634 4.94 38.73 4.83
CA SER A 634 4.05 39.30 5.83
C SER A 634 4.84 40.17 6.82
N THR A 635 4.26 41.33 7.13
CA THR A 635 4.78 42.26 8.15
C THR A 635 4.01 42.15 9.46
N HIS A 636 3.06 41.22 9.53
CA HIS A 636 2.19 41.01 10.68
C HIS A 636 2.93 40.21 11.77
N PRO A 637 2.69 40.51 13.06
CA PRO A 637 3.10 39.63 14.14
C PRO A 637 2.55 38.21 13.94
N VAL A 638 3.45 37.23 13.98
CA VAL A 638 3.12 35.81 13.84
C VAL A 638 3.01 35.17 15.22
N VAL A 639 1.96 34.38 15.40
CA VAL A 639 1.70 33.53 16.55
C VAL A 639 1.65 32.09 16.06
N SER A 640 2.67 31.30 16.39
CA SER A 640 2.72 29.89 16.04
C SER A 640 2.72 28.99 17.26
N GLY A 641 2.23 27.78 17.06
CA GLY A 641 2.24 26.76 18.09
C GLY A 641 2.18 25.35 17.52
N ASN A 642 2.50 24.38 18.37
CA ASN A 642 2.34 22.97 18.04
C ASN A 642 1.10 22.42 18.75
N PHE A 643 0.49 21.44 18.12
CA PHE A 643 -0.43 20.57 18.80
C PHE A 643 0.37 19.52 19.54
N SER A 644 0.17 19.47 20.84
CA SER A 644 0.67 18.41 21.69
C SER A 644 -0.51 17.78 22.40
N GLU A 645 -0.30 16.63 22.98
CA GLU A 645 -1.29 15.95 23.81
C GLU A 645 -2.65 15.68 23.22
N THR A 646 -2.79 14.67 22.37
CA THR A 646 -4.10 14.17 21.97
C THR A 646 -4.62 13.06 22.89
N ILE A 647 -5.74 13.27 23.57
CA ILE A 647 -6.46 12.17 24.24
C ILE A 647 -6.87 11.06 23.28
N ASN A 648 -7.07 9.85 23.81
CA ASN A 648 -7.45 8.67 23.03
C ASN A 648 -8.67 8.99 22.12
N GLY A 649 -8.48 8.77 20.82
CA GLY A 649 -9.46 9.03 19.78
C GLY A 649 -9.55 10.45 19.27
N VAL A 650 -8.53 11.30 19.48
CA VAL A 650 -8.36 12.58 18.79
C VAL A 650 -7.03 12.52 18.04
N ARG A 651 -6.99 12.82 16.74
CA ARG A 651 -5.72 13.05 16.04
C ARG A 651 -5.43 14.53 15.97
N VAL A 652 -4.15 14.87 15.94
CA VAL A 652 -3.67 16.19 15.54
C VAL A 652 -4.12 16.50 14.11
N THR A 653 -4.22 15.48 13.23
CA THR A 653 -4.72 15.60 11.84
C THR A 653 -6.12 16.19 11.74
N ASP A 654 -6.99 15.88 12.70
CA ASP A 654 -8.40 16.30 12.69
C ASP A 654 -8.59 17.67 13.33
N ILE A 655 -7.53 18.24 13.91
CA ILE A 655 -7.60 19.54 14.56
C ILE A 655 -7.62 20.62 13.50
N GLU A 656 -8.74 21.32 13.44
CA GLU A 656 -8.88 22.48 12.59
C GLU A 656 -8.63 23.77 13.37
N ILE A 657 -8.11 24.77 12.64
CA ILE A 657 -7.77 26.10 13.13
C ILE A 657 -8.53 27.12 12.30
N ASP A 658 -9.07 28.13 12.96
CA ASP A 658 -9.75 29.24 12.30
C ASP A 658 -9.41 30.57 13.01
N GLY A 659 -9.14 31.60 12.22
CA GLY A 659 -8.84 32.95 12.68
C GLY A 659 -10.12 33.79 12.81
N GLN A 660 -10.27 34.50 13.93
CA GLN A 660 -11.43 35.34 14.21
C GLN A 660 -11.04 36.79 14.53
N ASN A 661 -11.97 37.72 14.29
CA ASN A 661 -11.79 39.16 14.54
C ASN A 661 -10.54 39.74 13.88
N GLY A 662 -10.23 39.26 12.67
CA GLY A 662 -9.11 39.70 11.87
C GLY A 662 -7.81 38.94 12.11
N ALA A 663 -7.75 37.96 13.02
CA ALA A 663 -6.65 36.98 12.99
C ALA A 663 -6.79 36.11 11.73
N LEU A 664 -5.66 35.79 11.10
CA LEU A 664 -5.58 34.95 9.92
C LEU A 664 -4.77 33.72 10.31
N CYS A 665 -5.33 32.53 10.21
CA CYS A 665 -4.75 31.36 10.84
C CYS A 665 -4.81 30.16 9.91
N ASP A 666 -3.67 29.50 9.80
CA ASP A 666 -3.53 28.25 9.07
C ASP A 666 -2.99 27.16 9.97
N ARG A 667 -3.32 25.94 9.56
CA ARG A 667 -2.83 24.72 10.16
C ARG A 667 -1.53 24.29 9.49
N THR A 668 -0.51 23.99 10.28
CA THR A 668 0.75 23.40 9.78
C THR A 668 0.73 21.87 9.92
N THR A 669 1.76 21.18 9.42
CA THR A 669 1.84 19.71 9.52
C THR A 669 1.73 19.19 10.97
N THR A 670 2.23 19.94 11.95
CA THR A 670 2.30 19.55 13.37
C THR A 670 1.62 20.55 14.31
N GLY A 671 0.93 21.57 13.81
CA GLY A 671 0.57 22.73 14.60
C GLY A 671 -0.27 23.76 13.86
N PHE A 672 -0.04 25.02 14.21
CA PHE A 672 -0.71 26.16 13.62
C PHE A 672 0.19 27.38 13.55
N GLU A 673 -0.15 28.26 12.63
CA GLU A 673 0.42 29.59 12.50
C GLU A 673 -0.71 30.60 12.30
N CYS A 674 -0.63 31.72 13.00
CA CYS A 674 -1.60 32.80 12.90
C CYS A 674 -0.90 34.15 12.74
N GLU A 675 -1.27 34.89 11.71
CA GLU A 675 -0.89 36.27 11.54
C GLU A 675 -1.93 37.21 12.16
N VAL A 676 -1.46 38.27 12.81
CA VAL A 676 -2.33 39.30 13.40
C VAL A 676 -2.12 40.65 12.70
N PRO A 677 -3.00 41.02 11.76
CA PRO A 677 -2.98 42.31 11.08
C PRO A 677 -2.88 43.51 12.04
N VAL A 678 -2.07 44.49 11.66
CA VAL A 678 -1.90 45.73 12.44
C VAL A 678 -3.22 46.49 12.50
N GLY A 679 -3.78 46.61 13.72
CA GLY A 679 -5.06 47.29 13.95
C GLY A 679 -6.24 46.35 14.15
N ALA A 680 -6.05 45.02 14.11
CA ALA A 680 -7.06 44.06 14.53
C ALA A 680 -7.57 44.35 15.94
N THR A 681 -8.89 44.30 16.14
CA THR A 681 -9.53 44.55 17.43
C THR A 681 -10.01 43.24 18.05
N ASN A 682 -9.37 42.83 19.14
CA ASN A 682 -9.63 41.56 19.83
C ASN A 682 -9.48 40.31 18.93
N PRO A 683 -8.34 40.15 18.23
CA PRO A 683 -8.09 38.99 17.38
C PRO A 683 -8.17 37.69 18.19
N ARG A 684 -8.68 36.62 17.58
CA ARG A 684 -9.00 35.36 18.25
C ARG A 684 -8.58 34.16 17.40
N ILE A 685 -8.21 33.06 18.03
CA ILE A 685 -7.99 31.76 17.37
C ILE A 685 -9.06 30.81 17.86
N ARG A 686 -9.71 30.11 16.94
CA ARG A 686 -10.62 29.00 17.22
C ARG A 686 -9.91 27.69 16.88
N ILE A 687 -9.97 26.75 17.80
CA ILE A 687 -9.45 25.38 17.64
C ILE A 687 -10.65 24.44 17.75
N PHE A 688 -10.83 23.54 16.78
CA PHE A 688 -11.97 22.61 16.73
C PHE A 688 -11.57 21.28 16.08
N GLY A 689 -12.53 20.37 15.84
CA GLY A 689 -12.30 19.06 15.24
C GLY A 689 -11.90 17.94 16.24
N TYR A 690 -11.52 18.28 17.46
CA TYR A 690 -11.21 17.32 18.53
C TYR A 690 -12.43 16.73 19.27
N GLY A 691 -13.65 17.01 18.81
CA GLY A 691 -14.88 16.58 19.47
C GLY A 691 -15.20 15.12 19.23
N LYS A 692 -15.62 14.37 20.27
CA LYS A 692 -16.02 12.96 20.13
C LYS A 692 -17.35 12.69 20.82
N ALA A 693 -18.07 11.68 20.31
CA ALA A 693 -19.38 11.31 20.84
C ALA A 693 -19.25 10.71 22.25
N ASN A 694 -20.03 11.24 23.20
CA ASN A 694 -20.04 10.81 24.60
C ASN A 694 -18.73 11.06 25.39
N ALA A 695 -17.87 11.97 24.94
CA ALA A 695 -16.66 12.37 25.65
C ALA A 695 -16.52 13.89 25.70
N ASP A 696 -16.07 14.41 26.85
CA ASP A 696 -15.72 15.82 27.02
C ASP A 696 -14.22 15.98 26.83
N HIS A 697 -13.85 16.73 25.80
CA HIS A 697 -12.48 16.99 25.40
C HIS A 697 -12.21 18.50 25.47
N TYR A 698 -11.00 18.88 25.88
CA TYR A 698 -10.59 20.27 26.07
C TYR A 698 -9.25 20.49 25.40
N ALA A 699 -9.11 21.54 24.59
CA ALA A 699 -7.83 21.96 24.03
C ALA A 699 -7.27 23.10 24.88
N CYS A 700 -6.09 22.91 25.48
CA CYS A 700 -5.54 23.75 26.54
C CYS A 700 -4.17 24.31 26.19
N LEU A 701 -4.09 25.62 26.11
CA LEU A 701 -2.90 26.33 25.66
C LEU A 701 -1.88 26.49 26.80
N THR A 702 -0.63 26.08 26.57
CA THR A 702 0.50 26.20 27.50
C THR A 702 1.59 27.09 26.90
N GLY A 703 2.13 28.02 27.71
CA GLY A 703 3.09 29.06 27.27
C GLY A 703 2.78 30.45 27.88
N ASN A 704 3.58 31.49 27.56
CA ASN A 704 3.38 32.84 28.10
C ASN A 704 2.11 33.51 27.52
N THR A 705 1.00 33.24 28.19
CA THR A 705 -0.25 34.01 28.36
C THR A 705 -0.86 34.69 27.12
N LEU A 706 -1.63 33.91 26.35
CA LEU A 706 -2.89 34.41 25.77
C LEU A 706 -3.93 34.44 26.91
N ALA A 707 -4.74 35.51 27.07
CA ALA A 707 -5.78 35.49 28.10
C ALA A 707 -6.91 34.51 27.71
N GLN A 708 -7.29 33.68 28.67
CA GLN A 708 -8.51 32.89 28.62
C GLN A 708 -9.73 33.82 28.78
N ASN A 709 -10.24 34.34 27.67
CA ASN A 709 -11.68 34.55 27.51
C ASN A 709 -12.19 33.41 26.63
N SER A 710 -12.09 32.18 27.15
CA SER A 710 -12.39 30.98 26.38
C SER A 710 -13.87 30.69 26.30
N GLU A 711 -14.42 30.75 25.10
CA GLU A 711 -15.68 30.09 24.77
C GLU A 711 -15.36 28.63 24.47
N VAL A 712 -15.90 27.71 25.28
CA VAL A 712 -15.65 26.26 25.15
C VAL A 712 -16.97 25.56 24.87
N THR A 713 -17.01 24.75 23.82
CA THR A 713 -18.07 23.74 23.61
C THR A 713 -17.47 22.35 23.74
N ASN A 714 -18.29 21.39 24.18
CA ASN A 714 -17.90 20.00 24.42
C ASN A 714 -18.76 19.02 23.60
N GLY A 715 -18.40 17.74 23.60
CA GLY A 715 -19.07 16.68 22.83
C GLY A 715 -18.57 16.63 21.39
N VAL A 716 -19.42 16.20 20.47
CA VAL A 716 -19.05 16.01 19.04
C VAL A 716 -18.59 17.33 18.38
N ASN A 717 -19.11 18.47 18.83
CA ASN A 717 -18.76 19.79 18.28
C ASN A 717 -17.84 20.54 19.25
N ALA A 718 -16.85 19.85 19.83
CA ALA A 718 -15.95 20.48 20.78
C ALA A 718 -15.10 21.55 20.10
N GLN A 719 -14.99 22.72 20.72
CA GLN A 719 -14.16 23.82 20.24
C GLN A 719 -13.73 24.72 21.40
N VAL A 720 -12.63 25.45 21.20
CA VAL A 720 -12.16 26.49 22.12
C VAL A 720 -11.76 27.73 21.33
N ILE A 721 -12.02 28.90 21.89
CA ILE A 721 -11.59 30.19 21.32
C ILE A 721 -10.62 30.88 22.28
N TYR A 722 -9.47 31.32 21.77
CA TYR A 722 -8.43 32.04 22.52
C TYR A 722 -8.28 33.48 22.01
N GLU A 723 -8.09 34.45 22.91
CA GLU A 723 -7.83 35.85 22.53
C GLU A 723 -6.33 36.10 22.33
N LEU A 724 -5.97 36.62 21.16
CA LEU A 724 -4.63 37.11 20.81
C LEU A 724 -4.49 38.55 21.32
N HIS A 725 -3.63 38.79 22.33
CA HIS A 725 -3.45 40.14 22.88
C HIS A 725 -2.74 41.07 21.90
N ASN A 726 -3.14 42.35 21.89
CA ASN A 726 -2.51 43.44 21.13
C ASN A 726 -1.03 43.75 21.52
N THR A 727 -0.40 42.98 22.41
CA THR A 727 0.97 43.18 22.91
C THR A 727 1.93 42.05 22.52
N ILE A 728 1.65 41.34 21.42
CA ILE A 728 2.62 40.38 20.85
C ILE A 728 3.88 41.18 20.47
N PRO A 729 5.05 40.90 21.05
CA PRO A 729 6.28 41.56 20.63
C PRO A 729 6.54 41.26 19.15
N PRO A 730 7.13 42.19 18.36
CA PRO A 730 7.23 42.08 16.89
C PRO A 730 8.00 40.87 16.35
N ASN A 731 8.50 39.99 17.21
CA ASN A 731 9.15 38.73 16.85
C ASN A 731 9.39 37.92 18.15
N PRO A 732 8.57 36.91 18.51
CA PRO A 732 9.01 35.92 19.48
C PRO A 732 9.99 35.00 18.75
N VAL A 733 11.27 35.42 18.69
CA VAL A 733 12.35 34.49 18.36
C VAL A 733 12.36 33.42 19.47
N GLY A 734 11.72 32.28 19.21
CA GLY A 734 11.97 31.02 19.91
C GLY A 734 11.06 30.63 21.08
N GLY A 735 9.75 30.88 21.03
CA GLY A 735 8.83 30.29 22.01
C GLY A 735 7.43 30.09 21.45
N GLY A 736 7.21 28.99 20.70
CA GLY A 736 5.89 28.61 20.21
C GLY A 736 4.94 28.21 21.33
N TYR A 737 3.64 28.38 21.10
CA TYR A 737 2.58 27.88 21.99
C TYR A 737 2.44 26.35 21.84
N ASN A 738 2.02 25.66 22.90
CA ASN A 738 1.67 24.25 22.83
C ASN A 738 0.20 24.08 23.24
N VAL A 739 -0.61 23.53 22.35
CA VAL A 739 -2.03 23.24 22.63
C VAL A 739 -2.14 21.78 23.01
N ASN A 740 -2.51 21.52 24.26
CA ASN A 740 -2.67 20.19 24.84
C ASN A 740 -4.15 19.80 24.90
N PHE A 741 -4.53 18.69 24.27
CA PHE A 741 -5.87 18.10 24.43
C PHE A 741 -5.93 17.20 25.68
N GLN A 742 -6.97 17.37 26.47
CA GLN A 742 -7.16 16.64 27.72
C GLN A 742 -8.64 16.36 28.00
N THR A 743 -8.92 15.34 28.81
CA THR A 743 -10.29 15.00 29.27
C THR A 743 -10.72 15.80 30.50
N THR A 744 -9.85 16.71 30.97
CA THR A 744 -10.10 17.58 32.12
C THR A 744 -10.10 19.04 31.68
N PRO A 745 -10.93 19.92 32.29
CA PRO A 745 -10.92 21.33 31.96
C PRO A 745 -9.54 21.98 32.08
N CYS A 746 -9.23 22.94 31.20
CA CYS A 746 -8.00 23.73 31.27
C CYS A 746 -7.89 24.47 32.61
N SER A 747 -6.71 24.43 33.23
CA SER A 747 -6.43 25.03 34.54
C SER A 747 -6.23 26.54 34.50
#